data_AF-A0ABD3PHB4-F1
#
_entry.id   AF-A0ABD3PHB4-F1
#
_cell.length_a   1.000
_cell.length_b   1.000
_cell.length_c   1.000
_cell.angle_alpha   90.00
_cell.angle_beta   90.00
_cell.angle_gamma   90.00
#
_symmetry.space_group_name_H-M   'P 1'
#
loop_
_entity.id
_entity.type
_entity.pdbx_description
1 polymer ?
#
loop_
_entity_poly.entity_id
_entity_poly.type
_entity_poly.pdbx_seq_one_letter_code
_entity_poly.pdbx_strand_id
1 'polypeptide(L)'
;MDEEEGRHRFEEMEEQEWIGEAADAPLPPGQIAALYEEELDFVKSATVDASKMEKLELIGEECFENHAPIPLAQIATEPLKKPPITTPSTSTIPGAQRTSTSSSLIDESLSNDGQAGRNVEISASSTLGSMSSPTVVERIETPPPSLLEATMVNDLVYDAFPVQPLWCRRHPRCALGVFVALVIILAVVSSFVLAISLNAPTREIATASPLSRVKCFADVYELTAAIDQYVNETCDEDSECEVAKRYGWPINAWCISNVRNMKGLFSGANFSGNISDWNVSSVTDMSLMFFFNADFNGDLSRWDVSSVTDMSHMFHLARVFDRDLSSWNVSSVTDMSSMFSDANTFNGDLSSWDVSSVTDMNVMFYEANSFNGNLSSWDVSSVTTMTLMFYHADAFNGDLSNWDVSSVTDMSGLFLHANAFNGDLSNWDVSSLNSTMKIFYRASGFNGNLSTWDVSSVNDMSYMFYGASYFNGDLSKWDVNSVDDMSFMFFDANVFNGNLSRWDVSSVTNMNSMFYDAIAFDGDLSNWDVSSVNDTTYMFSGATSFNGNLSTWDVRNIAEMSYMFYGASEFNCDLSRWDVSFVDDMAFMFYDAFSFNGDLSSWDVSLVIDMNSMFSHAHSFNGDLSSWDVSSVTDMGQMFSNASSFNTDLSNWNVSSVTNMNSMFYDAIAFNGDLSRWDVRSVNNMTNMFSGASSFNGNLSNWDVGSEADLSSMFYGAFEFNGY
;
A
#
# COMPACT_ATOMS: atom_id res chain seq x y z
N MET A 1 7.95 -27.98 -14.73
CA MET A 1 6.60 -28.50 -14.38
C MET A 1 6.51 -28.68 -12.87
N ASP A 2 7.02 -27.69 -12.15
CA ASP A 2 6.99 -27.46 -10.69
C ASP A 2 7.19 -25.93 -10.51
N GLU A 3 6.44 -25.14 -11.30
CA GLU A 3 6.52 -23.66 -11.37
C GLU A 3 5.13 -23.01 -11.18
N GLU A 4 4.12 -23.82 -10.87
CA GLU A 4 2.72 -23.40 -10.68
C GLU A 4 2.19 -23.71 -9.27
N GLU A 5 2.93 -24.44 -8.42
CA GLU A 5 2.49 -24.79 -7.06
C GLU A 5 2.99 -23.84 -5.95
N GLY A 6 3.94 -22.95 -6.25
CA GLY A 6 4.36 -21.86 -5.36
C GLY A 6 3.54 -20.58 -5.49
N ARG A 7 2.84 -20.40 -6.62
CA ARG A 7 2.06 -19.19 -6.94
C ARG A 7 0.67 -19.19 -6.30
N HIS A 8 0.11 -20.38 -6.04
CA HIS A 8 -1.22 -20.53 -5.46
C HIS A 8 -1.26 -20.57 -3.91
N ARG A 9 -0.11 -20.58 -3.21
CA ARG A 9 -0.09 -20.54 -1.74
C ARG A 9 0.11 -19.14 -1.14
N PHE A 10 0.54 -18.16 -1.93
CA PHE A 10 0.68 -16.78 -1.48
C PHE A 10 -0.65 -16.01 -1.57
N GLU A 11 -1.48 -16.30 -2.58
CA GLU A 11 -2.81 -15.68 -2.71
C GLU A 11 -3.83 -16.17 -1.66
N GLU A 12 -3.64 -17.34 -1.04
CA GLU A 12 -4.54 -17.88 0.00
C GLU A 12 -4.05 -17.65 1.45
N MET A 13 -2.80 -17.20 1.69
CA MET A 13 -2.27 -16.99 3.05
C MET A 13 -2.42 -15.55 3.56
N GLU A 14 -2.45 -14.53 2.70
CA GLU A 14 -2.77 -13.15 3.14
C GLU A 14 -4.29 -12.89 3.25
N GLU A 15 -5.14 -13.71 2.60
CA GLU A 15 -6.60 -13.66 2.79
C GLU A 15 -7.09 -14.25 4.13
N GLN A 16 -6.22 -14.86 4.95
CA GLN A 16 -6.61 -15.57 6.17
C GLN A 16 -6.09 -14.98 7.50
N GLU A 17 -5.23 -13.96 7.51
CA GLU A 17 -4.75 -13.34 8.76
C GLU A 17 -5.48 -12.04 9.17
N TRP A 18 -6.55 -11.67 8.46
CA TRP A 18 -7.48 -10.65 8.96
C TRP A 18 -8.95 -10.96 8.70
N ILE A 19 -9.34 -12.23 8.89
CA ILE A 19 -10.73 -12.57 9.20
C ILE A 19 -10.82 -12.76 10.71
N GLY A 20 -10.73 -11.65 11.44
CA GLY A 20 -11.19 -11.60 12.82
C GLY A 20 -12.70 -11.77 12.84
N GLU A 21 -13.17 -13.01 12.87
CA GLU A 21 -14.46 -13.36 13.48
C GLU A 21 -14.42 -12.86 14.93
N ALA A 22 -14.76 -11.59 15.13
CA ALA A 22 -15.03 -11.04 16.44
C ALA A 22 -16.32 -11.70 16.93
N ALA A 23 -16.15 -12.74 17.74
CA ALA A 23 -17.23 -13.39 18.44
C ALA A 23 -18.05 -12.37 19.23
N ASP A 24 -19.34 -12.32 18.88
CA ASP A 24 -20.43 -11.60 19.52
C ASP A 24 -20.34 -11.51 21.05
N ALA A 25 -19.89 -10.35 21.55
CA ALA A 25 -20.32 -9.82 22.84
C ALA A 25 -20.15 -8.29 22.85
N PRO A 26 -21.22 -7.50 23.05
CA PRO A 26 -21.09 -6.05 23.17
C PRO A 26 -20.24 -5.69 24.40
N LEU A 27 -19.12 -5.01 24.18
CA LEU A 27 -18.28 -4.47 25.25
C LEU A 27 -19.05 -3.37 26.01
N PRO A 28 -18.93 -3.30 27.34
CA PRO A 28 -19.64 -2.29 28.12
C PRO A 28 -19.14 -0.87 27.78
N PRO A 29 -20.03 0.16 27.84
CA PRO A 29 -19.76 1.54 27.37
C PRO A 29 -18.48 2.21 27.92
N GLY A 30 -18.00 1.77 29.09
CA GLY A 30 -16.78 2.31 29.71
C GLY A 30 -15.46 1.79 29.13
N GLN A 31 -15.44 0.72 28.34
CA GLN A 31 -14.24 0.24 27.64
C GLN A 31 -14.11 0.79 26.21
N ILE A 32 -15.23 1.20 25.60
CA ILE A 32 -15.27 1.86 24.29
C ILE A 32 -14.56 3.23 24.34
N ALA A 33 -14.70 3.97 25.44
CA ALA A 33 -13.99 5.22 25.67
C ALA A 33 -12.45 5.06 25.84
N ALA A 34 -11.97 3.86 26.16
CA ALA A 34 -10.54 3.56 26.29
C ALA A 34 -9.92 3.15 24.95
N LEU A 35 -10.64 2.35 24.15
CA LEU A 35 -10.29 2.09 22.74
C LEU A 35 -10.30 3.40 21.93
N TYR A 36 -11.23 4.31 22.23
CA TYR A 36 -11.30 5.67 21.69
C TYR A 36 -10.02 6.50 21.94
N GLU A 37 -9.37 6.42 23.12
CA GLU A 37 -8.11 7.14 23.32
C GLU A 37 -6.92 6.47 22.64
N GLU A 38 -6.91 5.14 22.53
CA GLU A 38 -5.84 4.38 21.86
C GLU A 38 -5.89 4.54 20.32
N GLU A 39 -7.09 4.57 19.72
CA GLU A 39 -7.30 4.78 18.28
C GLU A 39 -7.26 6.26 17.87
N LEU A 40 -7.74 7.20 18.71
CA LEU A 40 -7.46 8.63 18.46
C LEU A 40 -5.98 8.93 18.59
N ASP A 41 -5.25 8.27 19.50
CA ASP A 41 -3.79 8.36 19.53
C ASP A 41 -3.18 7.68 18.30
N PHE A 42 -3.76 6.62 17.73
CA PHE A 42 -3.32 6.05 16.45
C PHE A 42 -3.51 7.02 15.28
N VAL A 43 -4.69 7.62 15.12
CA VAL A 43 -4.97 8.62 14.05
C VAL A 43 -4.16 9.91 14.27
N LYS A 44 -4.05 10.39 15.51
CA LYS A 44 -3.21 11.57 15.83
C LYS A 44 -1.70 11.27 15.77
N SER A 45 -1.27 10.04 16.04
CA SER A 45 0.15 9.65 15.91
C SER A 45 0.52 9.36 14.46
N ALA A 46 -0.42 8.89 13.63
CA ALA A 46 -0.27 8.84 12.18
C ALA A 46 -0.04 10.24 11.58
N THR A 47 -0.64 11.29 12.17
CA THR A 47 -0.38 12.69 11.77
C THR A 47 0.91 13.32 12.35
N VAL A 48 1.67 12.63 13.22
CA VAL A 48 2.79 13.28 13.96
C VAL A 48 4.11 12.51 13.95
N ASP A 49 4.15 11.23 13.54
CA ASP A 49 5.42 10.49 13.61
C ASP A 49 5.50 9.33 12.61
N ALA A 50 5.98 9.61 11.39
CA ALA A 50 6.27 8.60 10.36
C ALA A 50 7.23 7.49 10.88
N SER A 51 8.06 7.79 11.90
CA SER A 51 8.98 6.82 12.52
C SER A 51 8.31 5.78 13.43
N LYS A 52 7.03 5.95 13.79
CA LYS A 52 6.29 4.98 14.63
C LYS A 52 5.56 3.90 13.83
N MET A 53 5.19 4.18 12.58
CA MET A 53 4.56 3.21 11.69
C MET A 53 5.54 2.12 11.24
N GLU A 54 6.84 2.45 11.14
CA GLU A 54 7.93 1.50 10.86
C GLU A 54 7.98 0.33 11.88
N LYS A 55 7.49 0.55 13.11
CA LYS A 55 7.52 -0.46 14.18
C LYS A 55 6.31 -1.37 14.30
N LEU A 56 5.19 -1.03 13.66
CA LEU A 56 3.93 -1.79 13.81
C LEU A 56 3.75 -2.84 12.71
N GLU A 57 4.39 -2.68 11.55
CA GLU A 57 4.45 -3.72 10.51
C GLU A 57 5.63 -4.70 10.72
N LEU A 58 6.67 -4.29 11.45
CA LEU A 58 7.75 -5.19 11.90
C LEU A 58 7.32 -6.21 12.99
N ILE A 59 6.08 -6.13 13.49
CA ILE A 59 5.52 -7.10 14.46
C ILE A 59 4.68 -8.19 13.75
N GLY A 60 4.33 -8.00 12.48
CA GLY A 60 3.62 -8.99 11.65
C GLY A 60 4.53 -10.04 10.99
N GLU A 61 5.84 -9.82 10.94
CA GLU A 61 6.78 -10.67 10.18
C GLU A 61 7.77 -11.49 11.04
N GLU A 62 7.59 -11.57 12.37
CA GLU A 62 8.42 -12.39 13.27
C GLU A 62 7.83 -13.80 13.58
N CYS A 63 7.01 -14.36 12.69
CA CYS A 63 6.36 -15.67 12.89
C CYS A 63 6.63 -16.70 11.79
N PHE A 64 7.87 -16.86 11.32
CA PHE A 64 8.27 -18.07 10.55
C PHE A 64 9.70 -18.55 10.82
N GLU A 65 10.07 -18.80 12.08
CA GLU A 65 11.14 -19.77 12.36
C GLU A 65 10.79 -20.65 13.57
N ASN A 66 10.56 -21.94 13.31
CA ASN A 66 10.57 -22.96 14.35
C ASN A 66 11.12 -24.27 13.80
N HIS A 67 12.44 -24.44 13.86
CA HIS A 67 13.06 -25.70 14.28
C HIS A 67 14.27 -25.40 15.18
N ALA A 68 14.01 -25.43 16.50
CA ALA A 68 14.94 -25.26 17.62
C ALA A 68 15.72 -26.58 17.92
N PRO A 69 16.79 -26.63 18.78
CA PRO A 69 16.85 -25.92 20.06
C PRO A 69 18.17 -25.23 20.48
N ILE A 70 17.91 -24.16 21.25
CA ILE A 70 18.69 -23.37 22.23
C ILE A 70 19.61 -24.19 23.17
N PRO A 71 20.60 -23.57 23.88
CA PRO A 71 20.26 -22.95 25.17
C PRO A 71 20.92 -21.58 25.49
N LEU A 72 20.08 -20.68 26.01
CA LEU A 72 20.39 -19.41 26.66
C LEU A 72 21.27 -19.59 27.92
N ALA A 73 22.15 -18.61 28.15
CA ALA A 73 22.58 -18.22 29.50
C ALA A 73 22.87 -16.70 29.61
N GLN A 74 21.83 -15.98 30.07
CA GLN A 74 21.78 -14.83 30.99
C GLN A 74 22.74 -13.61 30.90
N ILE A 75 22.12 -12.45 30.58
CA ILE A 75 22.02 -11.18 31.33
C ILE A 75 23.32 -10.52 31.84
N ALA A 76 23.66 -9.34 31.26
CA ALA A 76 23.88 -8.10 32.04
C ALA A 76 23.93 -6.84 31.14
N THR A 77 23.04 -5.92 31.51
CA THR A 77 22.88 -4.48 31.25
C THR A 77 24.10 -3.58 30.91
N GLU A 78 23.79 -2.54 30.10
CA GLU A 78 24.32 -1.14 30.05
C GLU A 78 25.33 -0.71 28.94
N PRO A 79 25.30 0.59 28.53
CA PRO A 79 25.35 1.03 27.13
C PRO A 79 26.74 1.42 26.61
N LEU A 80 26.88 1.39 25.28
CA LEU A 80 28.08 1.76 24.55
C LEU A 80 28.32 3.29 24.56
N LYS A 81 29.54 3.65 24.98
CA LYS A 81 30.15 4.98 24.89
C LYS A 81 30.66 5.22 23.47
N LYS A 82 30.32 6.38 22.90
CA LYS A 82 31.06 7.00 21.78
C LYS A 82 32.56 7.16 22.12
N PRO A 83 33.49 6.87 21.18
CA PRO A 83 34.88 7.27 21.31
C PRO A 83 35.10 8.73 20.84
N PRO A 84 36.16 9.41 21.35
CA PRO A 84 36.37 10.83 21.12
C PRO A 84 37.20 11.13 19.85
N ILE A 85 36.73 12.10 19.06
CA ILE A 85 37.51 12.73 17.99
C ILE A 85 38.54 13.66 18.63
N THR A 86 39.81 13.42 18.34
CA THR A 86 40.92 14.32 18.69
C THR A 86 41.28 15.18 17.47
N THR A 87 41.37 16.48 17.69
CA THR A 87 41.99 17.43 16.74
C THR A 87 43.52 17.34 16.84
N PRO A 88 44.24 17.79 15.80
CA PRO A 88 45.12 18.93 16.07
C PRO A 88 45.21 19.98 14.95
N SER A 89 45.07 21.24 15.38
CA SER A 89 45.86 22.44 15.06
C SER A 89 46.37 22.74 13.63
N THR A 90 45.78 23.79 13.06
CA THR A 90 46.38 24.98 12.41
C THR A 90 47.90 25.00 12.12
N SER A 91 48.27 25.26 10.85
CA SER A 91 49.32 26.24 10.54
C SER A 91 49.20 26.82 9.09
N THR A 92 48.98 28.14 9.04
CA THR A 92 49.56 29.16 8.13
C THR A 92 49.51 29.03 6.60
N ILE A 93 48.76 29.98 6.00
CA ILE A 93 48.79 30.49 4.61
C ILE A 93 50.09 31.32 4.38
N PRO A 94 50.62 31.42 3.15
CA PRO A 94 50.32 32.56 2.25
C PRO A 94 50.11 32.06 0.79
N GLY A 95 49.21 32.58 -0.06
CA GLY A 95 48.79 33.95 -0.33
C GLY A 95 49.27 34.36 -1.74
N ALA A 96 48.39 34.41 -2.74
CA ALA A 96 48.45 35.25 -3.98
C ALA A 96 47.35 34.79 -4.96
N GLN A 97 46.25 35.53 -5.12
CA GLN A 97 46.03 36.58 -6.14
C GLN A 97 45.67 36.10 -7.56
N ARG A 98 44.41 36.41 -7.92
CA ARG A 98 43.90 36.96 -9.20
C ARG A 98 44.17 36.16 -10.49
N THR A 99 43.11 35.83 -11.23
CA THR A 99 42.51 36.69 -12.27
C THR A 99 41.39 35.95 -13.03
N SER A 100 40.33 36.70 -13.30
CA SER A 100 39.37 36.49 -14.38
C SER A 100 40.06 36.54 -15.75
N THR A 101 39.63 35.72 -16.72
CA THR A 101 39.39 36.17 -18.11
C THR A 101 38.59 35.14 -18.92
N SER A 102 37.55 35.65 -19.55
CA SER A 102 36.85 35.17 -20.73
C SER A 102 37.73 35.14 -21.99
N SER A 103 37.49 34.18 -22.91
CA SER A 103 37.46 34.31 -24.40
C SER A 103 37.23 32.90 -24.98
N SER A 104 36.16 32.54 -25.71
CA SER A 104 35.64 33.02 -27.00
C SER A 104 36.55 32.75 -28.22
N LEU A 105 35.98 32.06 -29.23
CA LEU A 105 36.27 32.11 -30.68
C LEU A 105 37.49 31.25 -31.17
N ILE A 106 37.56 30.56 -32.33
CA ILE A 106 36.94 30.62 -33.67
C ILE A 106 37.10 29.26 -34.44
N ASP A 107 36.12 28.96 -35.31
CA ASP A 107 36.14 28.37 -36.69
C ASP A 107 36.45 26.90 -37.09
N GLU A 108 35.48 26.41 -37.87
CA GLU A 108 35.49 25.82 -39.24
C GLU A 108 36.41 24.66 -39.62
N SER A 109 35.77 23.56 -40.05
CA SER A 109 35.83 22.99 -41.42
C SER A 109 34.83 21.82 -41.50
N LEU A 110 33.76 21.82 -42.31
CA LEU A 110 33.64 21.68 -43.78
C LEU A 110 34.35 20.46 -44.41
N SER A 111 33.59 19.39 -44.65
CA SER A 111 33.49 18.62 -45.91
C SER A 111 32.28 17.68 -45.80
N ASN A 112 31.10 17.95 -46.39
CA ASN A 112 30.71 17.78 -47.80
C ASN A 112 31.22 16.51 -48.50
N ASP A 113 30.32 15.54 -48.66
CA ASP A 113 29.79 15.01 -49.94
C ASP A 113 29.19 13.62 -49.66
N GLY A 114 28.05 13.20 -50.21
CA GLY A 114 27.19 13.81 -51.20
C GLY A 114 25.96 12.93 -51.47
N GLN A 115 24.83 13.60 -51.62
CA GLN A 115 23.81 13.50 -52.66
C GLN A 115 23.09 12.18 -53.05
N ALA A 116 21.78 12.43 -53.23
CA ALA A 116 20.82 11.91 -54.20
C ALA A 116 20.18 10.55 -53.89
N GLY A 117 18.87 10.41 -53.73
CA GLY A 117 17.75 11.25 -54.13
C GLY A 117 16.78 10.42 -54.97
N ARG A 118 15.47 10.44 -54.64
CA ARG A 118 14.34 10.62 -55.58
C ARG A 118 12.99 10.31 -54.92
N ASN A 119 12.13 11.33 -54.99
CA ASN A 119 10.67 11.24 -54.93
C ASN A 119 10.12 10.37 -56.06
N VAL A 120 9.06 9.61 -55.78
CA VAL A 120 7.97 9.31 -56.71
C VAL A 120 6.65 9.24 -55.93
N GLU A 121 5.77 10.22 -56.16
CA GLU A 121 4.31 10.08 -56.03
C GLU A 121 3.80 9.23 -57.20
N ILE A 122 2.92 8.25 -56.95
CA ILE A 122 1.84 7.86 -57.86
C ILE A 122 0.58 7.55 -57.05
N SER A 123 -0.52 7.97 -57.65
CA SER A 123 -1.88 8.12 -57.19
C SER A 123 -2.80 6.89 -57.38
N ALA A 124 -3.91 6.93 -56.63
CA ALA A 124 -5.30 6.66 -57.02
C ALA A 124 -5.96 5.26 -56.94
N SER A 125 -7.21 5.33 -56.44
CA SER A 125 -8.44 4.54 -56.70
C SER A 125 -8.64 3.27 -55.85
N SER A 126 -9.60 3.18 -54.91
CA SER A 126 -11.07 3.40 -54.89
C SER A 126 -11.93 2.22 -55.35
N THR A 127 -12.74 1.69 -54.42
CA THR A 127 -14.13 1.18 -54.54
C THR A 127 -14.68 1.08 -53.11
N LEU A 128 -15.51 1.98 -52.58
CA LEU A 128 -16.96 2.25 -52.77
C LEU A 128 -17.90 1.11 -52.35
N GLY A 129 -18.68 1.38 -51.30
CA GLY A 129 -19.81 0.63 -50.80
C GLY A 129 -20.57 1.44 -49.74
N SER A 130 -21.37 2.41 -50.19
CA SER A 130 -22.23 3.31 -49.41
C SER A 130 -23.62 2.73 -49.15
N MET A 131 -24.26 3.13 -48.03
CA MET A 131 -25.65 3.64 -47.89
C MET A 131 -26.02 3.69 -46.38
N SER A 132 -26.09 4.88 -45.73
CA SER A 132 -27.27 5.79 -45.58
C SER A 132 -28.38 5.21 -44.68
N SER A 133 -29.07 5.87 -43.74
CA SER A 133 -29.07 7.21 -43.11
C SER A 133 -30.17 7.17 -42.00
N PRO A 134 -30.39 8.25 -41.20
CA PRO A 134 -30.93 8.21 -39.83
C PRO A 134 -32.43 8.57 -39.71
N THR A 135 -32.98 8.48 -38.49
CA THR A 135 -34.26 9.17 -38.15
C THR A 135 -34.25 9.76 -36.74
N VAL A 136 -34.52 11.06 -36.69
CA VAL A 136 -34.91 11.92 -35.56
C VAL A 136 -36.44 12.02 -35.57
N VAL A 137 -37.15 12.03 -34.42
CA VAL A 137 -38.35 12.87 -34.18
C VAL A 137 -38.59 13.11 -32.67
N GLU A 138 -38.52 14.40 -32.30
CA GLU A 138 -39.27 15.27 -31.35
C GLU A 138 -39.90 14.83 -30.00
N ARG A 139 -39.75 15.80 -29.06
CA ARG A 139 -40.38 16.07 -27.75
C ARG A 139 -41.88 16.40 -27.82
N ILE A 140 -42.64 16.06 -26.76
CA ILE A 140 -43.78 16.84 -26.20
C ILE A 140 -43.81 16.67 -24.66
N GLU A 141 -44.15 17.75 -23.95
CA GLU A 141 -44.15 17.94 -22.48
C GLU A 141 -45.52 17.72 -21.76
N THR A 142 -45.46 17.61 -20.42
CA THR A 142 -46.43 17.99 -19.33
C THR A 142 -47.45 16.94 -18.78
N PRO A 143 -48.08 17.14 -17.58
CA PRO A 143 -47.65 16.58 -16.26
C PRO A 143 -48.86 15.92 -15.46
N PRO A 144 -48.92 15.82 -14.10
CA PRO A 144 -49.31 14.61 -13.35
C PRO A 144 -50.77 14.57 -12.82
N PRO A 145 -51.17 13.51 -12.07
CA PRO A 145 -52.15 13.69 -11.01
C PRO A 145 -51.75 13.05 -9.65
N SER A 146 -51.72 13.94 -8.64
CA SER A 146 -52.27 13.86 -7.26
C SER A 146 -52.46 12.51 -6.52
N LEU A 147 -51.91 12.50 -5.28
CA LEU A 147 -52.41 11.94 -4.01
C LEU A 147 -53.62 10.98 -4.03
N LEU A 148 -53.44 9.81 -3.41
CA LEU A 148 -54.31 9.36 -2.32
C LEU A 148 -53.61 8.33 -1.43
N GLU A 149 -53.78 8.51 -0.12
CA GLU A 149 -53.33 7.67 1.00
C GLU A 149 -53.88 6.24 0.95
N ALA A 150 -53.14 5.27 1.52
CA ALA A 150 -53.66 4.35 2.54
C ALA A 150 -52.56 3.42 3.10
N THR A 151 -52.51 3.41 4.43
CA THR A 151 -51.72 2.63 5.38
C THR A 151 -52.06 1.13 5.45
N MET A 152 -51.04 0.33 5.74
CA MET A 152 -50.93 -0.92 6.54
C MET A 152 -52.10 -1.93 6.61
N VAL A 153 -51.79 -3.21 6.33
CA VAL A 153 -52.09 -4.37 7.20
C VAL A 153 -50.95 -5.39 7.10
N ASN A 154 -50.44 -5.78 8.27
CA ASN A 154 -49.31 -6.65 8.59
C ASN A 154 -49.36 -8.11 8.11
N ASP A 155 -48.15 -8.66 8.03
CA ASP A 155 -47.68 -9.96 8.53
C ASP A 155 -48.71 -11.07 8.76
N LEU A 156 -48.52 -12.13 7.99
CA LEU A 156 -48.67 -13.53 8.38
C LEU A 156 -48.15 -14.38 7.22
N VAL A 157 -46.87 -14.77 7.24
CA VAL A 157 -46.36 -16.14 7.00
C VAL A 157 -44.85 -16.11 7.28
N TYR A 158 -44.48 -16.42 8.52
CA TYR A 158 -43.16 -16.95 8.86
C TYR A 158 -43.15 -18.46 8.55
N ASP A 159 -41.96 -18.96 8.23
CA ASP A 159 -41.49 -20.35 8.32
C ASP A 159 -41.97 -21.40 7.29
N ALA A 160 -41.15 -21.60 6.26
CA ALA A 160 -40.59 -22.92 5.92
C ALA A 160 -39.53 -22.84 4.81
N PHE A 161 -38.26 -23.12 5.16
CA PHE A 161 -37.28 -24.00 4.49
C PHE A 161 -35.83 -23.48 4.56
N PRO A 162 -34.91 -24.19 5.24
CA PRO A 162 -33.48 -23.89 5.24
C PRO A 162 -32.67 -24.77 4.25
N VAL A 163 -31.46 -24.30 3.91
CA VAL A 163 -30.27 -24.97 3.32
C VAL A 163 -30.25 -25.23 1.79
N GLN A 164 -29.17 -24.74 1.15
CA GLN A 164 -28.81 -24.82 -0.28
C GLN A 164 -28.20 -26.19 -0.71
N PRO A 165 -27.89 -26.46 -2.01
CA PRO A 165 -26.60 -26.02 -2.58
C PRO A 165 -26.57 -25.70 -4.10
N LEU A 166 -25.47 -25.07 -4.51
CA LEU A 166 -24.99 -24.81 -5.88
C LEU A 166 -25.22 -25.97 -6.87
N TRP A 167 -25.65 -25.64 -8.11
CA TRP A 167 -25.10 -26.16 -9.39
C TRP A 167 -25.75 -25.47 -10.61
N CYS A 168 -24.93 -25.15 -11.61
CA CYS A 168 -25.21 -24.78 -13.03
C CYS A 168 -25.03 -23.32 -13.46
N ARG A 169 -23.77 -22.94 -13.75
CA ARG A 169 -23.43 -22.14 -14.94
C ARG A 169 -23.44 -23.05 -16.19
N ARG A 170 -23.93 -22.51 -17.32
CA ARG A 170 -23.99 -23.04 -18.71
C ARG A 170 -25.20 -23.92 -19.11
N HIS A 171 -26.33 -23.29 -19.45
CA HIS A 171 -26.93 -23.26 -20.82
C HIS A 171 -28.39 -22.74 -20.81
N PRO A 172 -28.87 -22.13 -21.92
CA PRO A 172 -30.01 -21.23 -21.95
C PRO A 172 -31.33 -21.96 -22.22
N ARG A 173 -31.95 -22.59 -21.21
CA ARG A 173 -33.34 -23.11 -21.30
C ARG A 173 -34.14 -23.13 -19.98
N CYS A 174 -33.82 -22.28 -19.01
CA CYS A 174 -34.61 -22.15 -17.75
C CYS A 174 -35.45 -20.86 -17.66
N ALA A 175 -35.82 -20.24 -18.79
CA ALA A 175 -36.62 -19.00 -18.83
C ALA A 175 -38.11 -19.22 -19.18
N LEU A 176 -38.63 -20.45 -19.20
CA LEU A 176 -40.03 -20.73 -19.59
C LEU A 176 -40.90 -21.41 -18.52
N GLY A 177 -40.33 -21.77 -17.36
CA GLY A 177 -41.07 -22.42 -16.27
C GLY A 177 -41.62 -21.46 -15.20
N VAL A 178 -40.96 -20.32 -14.97
CA VAL A 178 -41.33 -19.37 -13.90
C VAL A 178 -42.41 -18.38 -14.36
N PHE A 179 -42.52 -18.13 -15.67
CA PHE A 179 -43.49 -17.18 -16.23
C PHE A 179 -44.93 -17.72 -16.30
N VAL A 180 -45.13 -19.04 -16.22
CA VAL A 180 -46.47 -19.68 -16.29
C VAL A 180 -47.11 -19.83 -14.89
N ALA A 181 -46.31 -19.88 -13.81
CA ALA A 181 -46.81 -19.94 -12.44
C ALA A 181 -47.33 -18.58 -11.92
N LEU A 182 -46.70 -17.47 -12.34
CA LEU A 182 -47.09 -16.11 -11.93
C LEU A 182 -48.40 -15.62 -12.56
N VAL A 183 -48.78 -16.13 -13.73
CA VAL A 183 -50.03 -15.74 -14.43
C VAL A 183 -51.27 -16.45 -13.86
N ILE A 184 -51.11 -17.60 -13.20
CA ILE A 184 -52.24 -18.34 -12.60
C ILE A 184 -52.58 -17.82 -11.19
N ILE A 185 -51.62 -17.25 -10.47
CA ILE A 185 -51.83 -16.70 -9.12
C ILE A 185 -52.49 -15.31 -9.17
N LEU A 186 -52.24 -14.51 -10.21
CA LEU A 186 -52.89 -13.21 -10.43
C LEU A 186 -54.36 -13.31 -10.90
N ALA A 187 -54.83 -14.49 -11.35
CA ALA A 187 -56.20 -14.67 -11.83
C ALA A 187 -57.23 -15.09 -10.76
N VAL A 188 -56.79 -15.51 -9.56
CA VAL A 188 -57.69 -15.97 -8.49
C VAL A 188 -58.03 -14.88 -7.46
N VAL A 189 -57.22 -13.80 -7.37
CA VAL A 189 -57.42 -12.72 -6.38
C VAL A 189 -58.44 -11.66 -6.85
N SER A 190 -58.83 -11.63 -8.13
CA SER A 190 -59.78 -10.62 -8.65
C SER A 190 -61.27 -10.95 -8.48
N SER A 191 -61.65 -12.07 -7.85
CA SER A 191 -63.07 -12.51 -7.77
C SER A 191 -63.68 -12.55 -6.36
N PHE A 192 -63.03 -11.99 -5.33
CA PHE A 192 -63.51 -12.06 -3.95
C PHE A 192 -63.69 -10.70 -3.23
N VAL A 193 -63.90 -9.60 -3.97
CA VAL A 193 -64.15 -8.25 -3.40
C VAL A 193 -65.54 -7.70 -3.74
N LEU A 194 -66.52 -8.53 -4.15
CA LEU A 194 -67.88 -8.07 -4.41
C LEU A 194 -68.97 -8.88 -3.67
N ALA A 195 -68.81 -9.10 -2.37
CA ALA A 195 -69.92 -9.40 -1.47
C ALA A 195 -69.43 -9.34 -0.02
N ILE A 196 -69.82 -8.30 0.72
CA ILE A 196 -70.24 -8.25 2.13
C ILE A 196 -70.24 -6.76 2.49
N SER A 197 -71.29 -6.08 2.03
CA SER A 197 -71.82 -4.92 2.71
C SER A 197 -73.09 -5.43 3.40
N LEU A 198 -73.10 -5.44 4.73
CA LEU A 198 -74.24 -5.22 5.64
C LEU A 198 -73.95 -5.84 7.02
N ASN A 199 -74.01 -4.97 8.03
CA ASN A 199 -74.12 -5.22 9.48
C ASN A 199 -72.86 -5.57 10.28
N ALA A 200 -72.22 -4.53 10.84
CA ALA A 200 -71.65 -4.55 12.19
C ALA A 200 -71.83 -3.16 12.84
N PRO A 201 -72.12 -3.08 14.15
CA PRO A 201 -72.65 -1.87 14.79
C PRO A 201 -71.55 -0.83 15.06
N THR A 202 -71.93 0.44 14.91
CA THR A 202 -71.15 1.62 15.29
C THR A 202 -70.80 1.58 16.79
N ARG A 203 -69.50 1.52 17.11
CA ARG A 203 -68.98 1.82 18.44
C ARG A 203 -68.41 3.24 18.39
N GLU A 204 -69.01 4.13 19.16
CA GLU A 204 -68.54 5.51 19.35
C GLU A 204 -67.07 5.52 19.74
N ILE A 205 -66.24 6.15 18.90
CA ILE A 205 -64.88 6.52 19.29
C ILE A 205 -65.04 7.68 20.27
N ALA A 206 -64.80 7.40 21.55
CA ALA A 206 -64.66 8.40 22.57
C ALA A 206 -63.61 9.43 22.11
N THR A 207 -64.01 10.70 22.12
CA THR A 207 -63.13 11.85 21.93
C THR A 207 -61.95 11.73 22.89
N ALA A 208 -60.77 11.39 22.36
CA ALA A 208 -59.53 11.51 23.10
C ALA A 208 -59.35 12.99 23.47
N SER A 209 -59.25 13.23 24.78
CA SER A 209 -58.77 14.46 25.40
C SER A 209 -57.48 14.96 24.72
N PRO A 210 -57.17 16.27 24.75
CA PRO A 210 -55.99 16.80 24.06
C PRO A 210 -54.75 16.11 24.62
N LEU A 211 -53.96 15.52 23.71
CA LEU A 211 -52.61 15.01 24.00
C LEU A 211 -51.91 15.98 24.95
N SER A 212 -51.54 15.49 26.13
CA SER A 212 -50.50 16.11 26.93
C SER A 212 -49.33 16.39 25.99
N ARG A 213 -48.86 17.65 25.94
CA ARG A 213 -47.71 18.06 25.12
C ARG A 213 -46.64 16.97 25.19
N VAL A 214 -46.33 16.33 24.06
CA VAL A 214 -45.19 15.41 23.94
C VAL A 214 -43.99 16.18 24.48
N LYS A 215 -43.42 15.69 25.60
CA LYS A 215 -42.34 16.38 26.28
C LYS A 215 -41.12 16.31 25.38
N CYS A 216 -40.63 17.45 24.94
CA CYS A 216 -39.37 17.49 24.20
C CYS A 216 -38.20 17.21 25.13
N PHE A 217 -37.24 16.42 24.65
CA PHE A 217 -35.98 16.16 25.36
C PHE A 217 -35.24 17.47 25.60
N ALA A 218 -34.70 17.66 26.80
CA ALA A 218 -33.97 18.89 27.14
C ALA A 218 -32.58 18.96 26.49
N ASP A 219 -31.90 17.80 26.41
CA ASP A 219 -30.53 17.66 25.94
C ASP A 219 -30.26 16.22 25.48
N VAL A 220 -29.02 15.97 25.03
CA VAL A 220 -28.57 14.66 24.55
C VAL A 220 -28.60 13.60 25.65
N TYR A 221 -28.31 13.96 26.91
CA TYR A 221 -28.25 13.00 28.01
C TYR A 221 -29.64 12.44 28.36
N GLU A 222 -30.67 13.29 28.38
CA GLU A 222 -32.06 12.82 28.56
C GLU A 222 -32.48 11.91 27.40
N LEU A 223 -32.03 12.20 26.17
CA LEU A 223 -32.34 11.41 24.99
C LEU A 223 -31.59 10.06 24.99
N THR A 224 -30.28 10.04 25.25
CA THR A 224 -29.46 8.81 25.36
C THR A 224 -30.06 7.87 26.40
N ALA A 225 -30.38 8.37 27.60
CA ALA A 225 -30.97 7.54 28.66
C ALA A 225 -32.33 6.94 28.24
N ALA A 226 -33.12 7.67 27.45
CA ALA A 226 -34.38 7.16 26.92
C ALA A 226 -34.18 6.13 25.79
N ILE A 227 -33.16 6.32 24.93
CA ILE A 227 -32.77 5.34 23.90
C ILE A 227 -32.26 4.05 24.54
N ASP A 228 -31.37 4.14 25.54
CA ASP A 228 -30.86 2.99 26.27
C ASP A 228 -31.99 2.18 26.89
N GLN A 229 -32.98 2.86 27.46
CA GLN A 229 -34.18 2.21 27.99
C GLN A 229 -35.01 1.57 26.87
N TYR A 230 -35.21 2.27 25.75
CA TYR A 230 -35.96 1.77 24.60
C TYR A 230 -35.35 0.50 24.01
N VAL A 231 -34.03 0.48 23.82
CA VAL A 231 -33.27 -0.65 23.25
C VAL A 231 -33.26 -1.83 24.22
N ASN A 232 -33.05 -1.58 25.52
CA ASN A 232 -32.95 -2.66 26.51
C ASN A 232 -34.31 -3.25 26.93
N GLU A 233 -35.41 -2.48 26.89
CA GLU A 233 -36.73 -2.93 27.36
C GLU A 233 -37.56 -3.66 26.28
N THR A 234 -37.06 -3.83 25.05
CA THR A 234 -37.80 -4.43 23.92
C THR A 234 -39.22 -3.83 23.81
N CYS A 235 -39.29 -2.50 23.75
CA CYS A 235 -40.58 -1.79 23.67
C CYS A 235 -41.27 -2.11 22.33
N ASP A 236 -42.52 -2.58 22.36
CA ASP A 236 -43.42 -2.83 21.21
C ASP A 236 -44.74 -2.03 21.33
N GLU A 237 -45.62 -2.09 20.32
CA GLU A 237 -46.91 -1.35 20.28
C GLU A 237 -47.85 -1.65 21.46
N ASP A 238 -47.74 -2.84 22.05
CA ASP A 238 -48.55 -3.29 23.20
C ASP A 238 -47.79 -3.15 24.54
N SER A 239 -46.52 -2.76 24.49
CA SER A 239 -45.64 -2.72 25.65
C SER A 239 -45.96 -1.56 26.57
N GLU A 240 -46.08 -1.89 27.86
CA GLU A 240 -46.13 -0.92 28.95
C GLU A 240 -44.76 -0.24 29.22
N CYS A 241 -43.89 -0.14 28.23
CA CYS A 241 -42.56 0.45 28.36
C CYS A 241 -42.69 1.91 28.84
N GLU A 242 -42.05 2.21 29.98
CA GLU A 242 -42.24 3.50 30.68
C GLU A 242 -41.72 4.67 29.83
N VAL A 243 -40.73 4.41 28.98
CA VAL A 243 -40.20 5.40 28.04
C VAL A 243 -41.23 5.79 26.98
N ALA A 244 -41.99 4.81 26.46
CA ALA A 244 -43.05 5.05 25.47
C ALA A 244 -44.23 5.82 26.10
N LYS A 245 -44.59 5.54 27.36
CA LYS A 245 -45.60 6.32 28.11
C LYS A 245 -45.17 7.77 28.32
N ARG A 246 -43.87 8.02 28.48
CA ARG A 246 -43.32 9.35 28.80
C ARG A 246 -43.08 10.22 27.58
N TYR A 247 -42.55 9.66 26.49
CA TYR A 247 -42.12 10.42 25.30
C TYR A 247 -42.93 10.10 24.04
N GLY A 248 -43.77 9.07 24.08
CA GLY A 248 -44.60 8.64 22.95
C GLY A 248 -44.07 7.38 22.26
N TRP A 249 -44.93 6.80 21.43
CA TRP A 249 -44.63 5.68 20.53
C TRP A 249 -45.14 6.04 19.12
N PRO A 250 -44.42 5.67 18.04
CA PRO A 250 -43.11 5.00 18.02
C PRO A 250 -41.95 5.98 18.31
N ILE A 251 -40.71 5.48 18.38
CA ILE A 251 -39.52 6.32 18.64
C ILE A 251 -39.34 7.47 17.63
N ASN A 252 -39.77 7.29 16.37
CA ASN A 252 -39.78 8.37 15.38
C ASN A 252 -40.69 9.56 15.74
N ALA A 253 -41.67 9.39 16.63
CA ALA A 253 -42.57 10.46 17.08
C ALA A 253 -42.00 11.33 18.22
N TRP A 254 -40.80 11.01 18.71
CA TRP A 254 -40.19 11.72 19.84
C TRP A 254 -39.83 13.17 19.50
N CYS A 255 -40.13 14.09 20.41
CA CYS A 255 -39.77 15.49 20.24
C CYS A 255 -38.32 15.76 20.64
N ILE A 256 -37.41 15.86 19.67
CA ILE A 256 -35.99 16.13 19.87
C ILE A 256 -35.57 17.58 19.54
N SER A 257 -36.52 18.47 19.24
CA SER A 257 -36.24 19.80 18.66
C SER A 257 -35.42 20.76 19.54
N ASN A 258 -35.18 20.45 20.82
CA ASN A 258 -34.30 21.23 21.69
C ASN A 258 -32.88 20.66 21.79
N VAL A 259 -32.65 19.45 21.29
CA VAL A 259 -31.33 18.83 21.25
C VAL A 259 -30.49 19.56 20.19
N ARG A 260 -29.26 19.93 20.55
CA ARG A 260 -28.31 20.65 19.70
C ARG A 260 -27.06 19.83 19.40
N ASN A 261 -26.74 18.88 20.26
CA ASN A 261 -25.60 17.98 20.15
C ASN A 261 -26.15 16.56 20.16
N MET A 262 -25.76 15.73 19.19
CA MET A 262 -26.12 14.32 19.06
C MET A 262 -24.88 13.43 19.05
N LYS A 263 -23.77 13.94 19.59
CA LYS A 263 -22.49 13.25 19.63
C LYS A 263 -22.64 11.88 20.29
N GLY A 264 -22.25 10.83 19.58
CA GLY A 264 -22.23 9.47 20.10
C GLY A 264 -23.60 8.88 20.47
N LEU A 265 -24.72 9.44 19.99
CA LEU A 265 -26.05 9.10 20.49
C LEU A 265 -26.40 7.59 20.38
N PHE A 266 -25.96 6.93 19.30
CA PHE A 266 -26.13 5.50 19.05
C PHE A 266 -24.79 4.76 18.94
N SER A 267 -23.73 5.31 19.54
CA SER A 267 -22.40 4.72 19.45
C SER A 267 -22.35 3.35 20.14
N GLY A 268 -21.93 2.30 19.41
CA GLY A 268 -21.88 0.91 19.86
C GLY A 268 -23.25 0.29 20.17
N ALA A 269 -24.35 1.00 19.87
CA ALA A 269 -25.69 0.50 20.11
C ALA A 269 -26.09 -0.45 18.97
N ASN A 270 -26.69 -1.60 19.29
CA ASN A 270 -27.39 -2.42 18.29
C ASN A 270 -28.77 -1.81 18.03
N PHE A 271 -28.80 -0.69 17.30
CA PHE A 271 -30.02 0.08 17.04
C PHE A 271 -30.36 0.12 15.56
N SER A 272 -31.56 -0.36 15.22
CA SER A 272 -32.14 -0.33 13.85
C SER A 272 -33.54 0.32 13.81
N GLY A 273 -33.92 1.06 14.85
CA GLY A 273 -35.23 1.69 14.95
C GLY A 273 -35.42 2.83 13.95
N ASN A 274 -36.67 3.07 13.55
CA ASN A 274 -36.99 4.17 12.63
C ASN A 274 -36.89 5.52 13.35
N ILE A 275 -36.04 6.42 12.83
CA ILE A 275 -35.83 7.80 13.30
C ILE A 275 -36.01 8.84 12.19
N SER A 276 -36.64 8.48 11.07
CA SER A 276 -36.75 9.32 9.87
C SER A 276 -37.53 10.62 10.10
N ASP A 277 -38.43 10.65 11.08
CA ASP A 277 -39.31 11.80 11.37
C ASP A 277 -38.75 12.76 12.43
N TRP A 278 -37.55 12.49 12.95
CA TRP A 278 -36.89 13.37 13.91
C TRP A 278 -36.57 14.74 13.30
N ASN A 279 -36.95 15.81 14.00
CA ASN A 279 -36.58 17.17 13.60
C ASN A 279 -35.19 17.54 14.09
N VAL A 280 -34.18 17.29 13.26
CA VAL A 280 -32.76 17.55 13.54
C VAL A 280 -32.25 18.93 13.07
N SER A 281 -33.13 19.82 12.55
CA SER A 281 -32.78 21.12 11.95
C SER A 281 -31.95 22.07 12.83
N SER A 282 -31.90 21.84 14.13
CA SER A 282 -31.14 22.65 15.08
C SER A 282 -29.88 21.96 15.62
N VAL A 283 -29.60 20.73 15.20
CA VAL A 283 -28.41 19.98 15.62
C VAL A 283 -27.19 20.56 14.93
N THR A 284 -26.11 20.77 15.68
CA THR A 284 -24.83 21.31 15.20
C THR A 284 -23.70 20.29 15.23
N ASP A 285 -23.81 19.24 16.04
CA ASP A 285 -22.79 18.19 16.22
C ASP A 285 -23.46 16.82 16.12
N MET A 286 -23.09 16.04 15.10
CA MET A 286 -23.50 14.64 14.88
C MET A 286 -22.30 13.69 14.92
N SER A 287 -21.17 14.12 15.48
CA SER A 287 -19.97 13.30 15.53
C SER A 287 -20.21 11.97 16.25
N LEU A 288 -19.63 10.88 15.76
CA LEU A 288 -19.76 9.53 16.33
C LEU A 288 -21.21 9.00 16.45
N MET A 289 -22.21 9.65 15.85
CA MET A 289 -23.61 9.36 16.16
C MET A 289 -23.98 7.88 15.97
N PHE A 290 -23.47 7.22 14.92
CA PHE A 290 -23.64 5.78 14.66
C PHE A 290 -22.31 5.01 14.67
N PHE A 291 -21.28 5.53 15.35
CA PHE A 291 -19.99 4.87 15.46
C PHE A 291 -20.15 3.44 16.01
N PHE A 292 -19.55 2.45 15.36
CA PHE A 292 -19.62 1.03 15.76
C PHE A 292 -21.05 0.44 15.75
N ASN A 293 -21.95 1.00 14.94
CA ASN A 293 -23.30 0.44 14.74
C ASN A 293 -23.37 -0.31 13.41
N ALA A 294 -22.79 -1.52 13.39
CA ALA A 294 -22.57 -2.31 12.17
C ALA A 294 -23.84 -2.66 11.39
N ASP A 295 -25.00 -2.76 12.07
CA ASP A 295 -26.28 -3.13 11.48
C ASP A 295 -27.15 -1.92 11.08
N PHE A 296 -26.69 -0.69 11.34
CA PHE A 296 -27.50 0.50 11.07
C PHE A 296 -27.66 0.76 9.57
N ASN A 297 -28.92 0.83 9.12
CA ASN A 297 -29.28 1.13 7.73
C ASN A 297 -30.62 1.89 7.62
N GLY A 298 -30.92 2.72 8.63
CA GLY A 298 -32.18 3.47 8.74
C GLY A 298 -32.26 4.64 7.77
N ASP A 299 -33.46 4.94 7.25
CA ASP A 299 -33.68 6.06 6.33
C ASP A 299 -33.51 7.42 7.03
N LEU A 300 -32.58 8.23 6.51
CA LEU A 300 -32.25 9.58 6.99
C LEU A 300 -32.50 10.67 5.94
N SER A 301 -33.13 10.33 4.81
CA SER A 301 -33.29 11.23 3.65
C SER A 301 -34.12 12.49 3.94
N ARG A 302 -34.94 12.47 5.01
CA ARG A 302 -35.82 13.59 5.42
C ARG A 302 -35.18 14.56 6.42
N TRP A 303 -33.97 14.28 6.88
CA TRP A 303 -33.29 15.09 7.88
C TRP A 303 -32.82 16.42 7.28
N ASP A 304 -33.04 17.51 8.02
CA ASP A 304 -32.45 18.82 7.73
C ASP A 304 -31.15 18.96 8.52
N VAL A 305 -30.03 18.69 7.86
CA VAL A 305 -28.69 18.75 8.45
C VAL A 305 -27.98 20.09 8.21
N SER A 306 -28.69 21.11 7.73
CA SER A 306 -28.09 22.40 7.31
C SER A 306 -27.40 23.20 8.42
N SER A 307 -27.69 22.89 9.69
CA SER A 307 -27.06 23.50 10.87
C SER A 307 -25.86 22.71 11.40
N VAL A 308 -25.57 21.51 10.89
CA VAL A 308 -24.51 20.63 11.37
C VAL A 308 -23.15 21.15 10.91
N THR A 309 -22.20 21.25 11.83
CA THR A 309 -20.82 21.67 11.58
C THR A 309 -19.81 20.54 11.72
N ASP A 310 -20.15 19.48 12.47
CA ASP A 310 -19.28 18.33 12.74
C ASP A 310 -20.04 17.02 12.47
N MET A 311 -19.56 16.25 11.49
CA MET A 311 -20.05 14.90 11.13
C MET A 311 -18.95 13.83 11.27
N SER A 312 -17.87 14.15 12.00
CA SER A 312 -16.74 13.24 12.15
C SER A 312 -17.17 11.89 12.72
N HIS A 313 -16.69 10.80 12.12
CA HIS A 313 -17.01 9.42 12.51
C HIS A 313 -18.51 9.05 12.53
N MET A 314 -19.39 9.82 11.88
CA MET A 314 -20.85 9.63 12.03
C MET A 314 -21.32 8.22 11.65
N PHE A 315 -20.79 7.63 10.58
CA PHE A 315 -21.09 6.28 10.11
C PHE A 315 -19.86 5.34 10.14
N HIS A 316 -18.85 5.67 10.94
CA HIS A 316 -17.67 4.84 11.08
C HIS A 316 -18.06 3.45 11.62
N LEU A 317 -17.61 2.38 10.96
CA LEU A 317 -17.98 0.98 11.22
C LEU A 317 -19.48 0.66 11.05
N ALA A 318 -20.26 1.50 10.36
CA ALA A 318 -21.63 1.20 9.95
C ALA A 318 -21.63 0.32 8.68
N ARG A 319 -21.14 -0.91 8.81
CA ARG A 319 -20.74 -1.80 7.70
C ARG A 319 -21.79 -2.01 6.61
N VAL A 320 -23.08 -2.05 6.97
CA VAL A 320 -24.20 -2.28 6.04
C VAL A 320 -24.93 -1.01 5.60
N PHE A 321 -24.46 0.16 6.01
CA PHE A 321 -25.10 1.44 5.70
C PHE A 321 -24.97 1.76 4.21
N ASP A 322 -26.10 1.94 3.54
CA ASP A 322 -26.18 2.30 2.12
C ASP A 322 -27.52 3.01 1.86
N ARG A 323 -27.72 4.16 2.52
CA ARG A 323 -28.93 4.97 2.38
C ARG A 323 -28.68 6.23 1.57
N ASP A 324 -29.75 6.74 0.98
CA ASP A 324 -29.72 7.96 0.18
C ASP A 324 -29.52 9.19 1.08
N LEU A 325 -28.42 9.89 0.86
CA LEU A 325 -28.04 11.14 1.52
C LEU A 325 -27.98 12.33 0.55
N SER A 326 -28.44 12.16 -0.69
CA SER A 326 -28.32 13.16 -1.76
C SER A 326 -29.09 14.47 -1.48
N SER A 327 -30.08 14.42 -0.60
CA SER A 327 -30.90 15.58 -0.19
C SER A 327 -30.26 16.45 0.89
N TRP A 328 -29.17 15.99 1.51
CA TRP A 328 -28.54 16.68 2.64
C TRP A 328 -27.85 17.97 2.20
N ASN A 329 -28.05 19.03 2.97
CA ASN A 329 -27.29 20.27 2.82
C ASN A 329 -26.14 20.27 3.83
N VAL A 330 -24.93 19.97 3.35
CA VAL A 330 -23.71 19.88 4.17
C VAL A 330 -22.82 21.13 4.13
N SER A 331 -23.30 22.25 3.54
CA SER A 331 -22.50 23.48 3.34
C SER A 331 -21.95 24.12 4.63
N SER A 332 -22.49 23.78 5.79
CA SER A 332 -22.03 24.25 7.11
C SER A 332 -20.99 23.34 7.77
N VAL A 333 -20.77 22.13 7.22
CA VAL A 333 -19.88 21.13 7.81
C VAL A 333 -18.43 21.52 7.58
N THR A 334 -17.62 21.48 8.64
CA THR A 334 -16.19 21.78 8.59
C THR A 334 -15.32 20.54 8.82
N ASP A 335 -15.87 19.50 9.46
CA ASP A 335 -15.17 18.24 9.77
C ASP A 335 -16.00 17.03 9.31
N MET A 336 -15.44 16.26 8.36
CA MET A 336 -15.98 15.00 7.85
C MET A 336 -15.02 13.83 8.08
N SER A 337 -14.02 14.00 8.95
CA SER A 337 -13.01 12.98 9.21
C SER A 337 -13.66 11.66 9.61
N SER A 338 -13.20 10.55 9.02
CA SER A 338 -13.68 9.19 9.26
C SER A 338 -15.20 8.97 9.07
N MET A 339 -15.93 9.87 8.39
CA MET A 339 -17.40 9.81 8.36
C MET A 339 -17.95 8.48 7.85
N PHE A 340 -17.32 7.87 6.83
CA PHE A 340 -17.70 6.60 6.22
C PHE A 340 -16.60 5.52 6.31
N SER A 341 -15.66 5.67 7.25
CA SER A 341 -14.63 4.65 7.49
C SER A 341 -15.29 3.31 7.83
N ASP A 342 -14.88 2.23 7.20
CA ASP A 342 -15.44 0.88 7.34
C ASP A 342 -16.95 0.78 7.03
N ALA A 343 -17.51 1.73 6.29
CA ALA A 343 -18.85 1.62 5.75
C ALA A 343 -18.81 0.76 4.46
N ASN A 344 -18.45 -0.52 4.58
CA ASN A 344 -18.02 -1.36 3.45
C ASN A 344 -19.03 -1.43 2.29
N THR A 345 -20.35 -1.33 2.56
CA THR A 345 -21.39 -1.37 1.53
C THR A 345 -21.75 -0.01 0.93
N PHE A 346 -21.32 1.09 1.54
CA PHE A 346 -21.78 2.42 1.20
C PHE A 346 -21.33 2.83 -0.22
N ASN A 347 -22.29 3.19 -1.07
CA ASN A 347 -22.01 3.72 -2.40
C ASN A 347 -23.04 4.79 -2.83
N GLY A 348 -23.50 5.59 -1.87
CA GLY A 348 -24.51 6.62 -2.09
C GLY A 348 -24.05 7.76 -3.02
N ASP A 349 -25.01 8.43 -3.66
CA ASP A 349 -24.73 9.63 -4.46
C ASP A 349 -24.47 10.84 -3.56
N LEU A 350 -23.24 11.37 -3.64
CA LEU A 350 -22.79 12.56 -2.90
C LEU A 350 -22.49 13.75 -3.83
N SER A 351 -22.88 13.68 -5.11
CA SER A 351 -22.51 14.69 -6.10
C SER A 351 -23.17 16.05 -5.88
N SER A 352 -24.25 16.12 -5.09
CA SER A 352 -24.97 17.35 -4.72
C SER A 352 -24.37 18.08 -3.52
N TRP A 353 -23.43 17.47 -2.81
CA TRP A 353 -22.89 18.01 -1.57
C TRP A 353 -21.98 19.22 -1.84
N ASP A 354 -22.20 20.29 -1.07
CA ASP A 354 -21.32 21.46 -1.02
C ASP A 354 -20.33 21.28 0.14
N VAL A 355 -19.12 20.85 -0.19
CA VAL A 355 -18.04 20.58 0.79
C VAL A 355 -17.05 21.75 0.92
N SER A 356 -17.35 22.93 0.35
CA SER A 356 -16.43 24.07 0.29
C SER A 356 -15.98 24.63 1.66
N SER A 357 -16.72 24.30 2.74
CA SER A 357 -16.40 24.66 4.13
C SER A 357 -15.56 23.61 4.87
N VAL A 358 -15.37 22.42 4.30
CA VAL A 358 -14.67 21.30 4.95
C VAL A 358 -13.17 21.55 4.95
N THR A 359 -12.53 21.37 6.10
CA THR A 359 -11.07 21.54 6.26
C THR A 359 -10.34 20.23 6.55
N ASP A 360 -11.05 19.23 7.07
CA ASP A 360 -10.52 17.90 7.43
C ASP A 360 -11.35 16.78 6.79
N MET A 361 -10.71 15.98 5.94
CA MET A 361 -11.27 14.78 5.28
C MET A 361 -10.47 13.51 5.60
N ASN A 362 -9.67 13.51 6.66
CA ASN A 362 -8.85 12.36 7.04
C ASN A 362 -9.69 11.10 7.17
N VAL A 363 -9.23 10.00 6.57
CA VAL A 363 -9.80 8.66 6.77
C VAL A 363 -11.28 8.56 6.34
N MET A 364 -11.83 9.54 5.58
CA MET A 364 -13.28 9.65 5.34
C MET A 364 -13.89 8.39 4.68
N PHE A 365 -13.17 7.74 3.77
CA PHE A 365 -13.57 6.50 3.06
C PHE A 365 -12.59 5.33 3.29
N TYR A 366 -11.87 5.35 4.41
CA TYR A 366 -10.98 4.25 4.81
C TYR A 366 -11.77 2.93 4.87
N GLU A 367 -11.31 1.88 4.18
CA GLU A 367 -11.99 0.58 4.07
C GLU A 367 -13.48 0.67 3.64
N ALA A 368 -13.85 1.71 2.88
CA ALA A 368 -15.15 1.77 2.22
C ALA A 368 -15.10 0.97 0.90
N ASN A 369 -14.92 -0.36 0.97
CA ASN A 369 -14.54 -1.20 -0.18
C ASN A 369 -15.46 -1.05 -1.41
N SER A 370 -16.77 -0.84 -1.21
CA SER A 370 -17.74 -0.70 -2.32
C SER A 370 -17.86 0.71 -2.87
N PHE A 371 -17.25 1.71 -2.23
CA PHE A 371 -17.45 3.10 -2.55
C PHE A 371 -16.79 3.47 -3.89
N ASN A 372 -17.60 4.00 -4.81
CA ASN A 372 -17.15 4.56 -6.08
C ASN A 372 -18.07 5.72 -6.52
N GLY A 373 -18.53 6.50 -5.53
CA GLY A 373 -19.44 7.63 -5.74
C GLY A 373 -18.80 8.74 -6.56
N ASN A 374 -19.62 9.52 -7.27
CA ASN A 374 -19.12 10.66 -8.04
C ASN A 374 -18.77 11.85 -7.12
N LEU A 375 -17.49 12.21 -7.08
CA LEU A 375 -16.94 13.32 -6.29
C LEU A 375 -16.46 14.51 -7.14
N SER A 376 -16.71 14.50 -8.46
CA SER A 376 -16.11 15.46 -9.39
C SER A 376 -16.54 16.92 -9.18
N SER A 377 -17.66 17.14 -8.48
CA SER A 377 -18.25 18.46 -8.20
C SER A 377 -17.77 19.08 -6.89
N TRP A 378 -17.02 18.33 -6.07
CA TRP A 378 -16.58 18.79 -4.76
C TRP A 378 -15.54 19.90 -4.88
N ASP A 379 -15.74 20.98 -4.13
CA ASP A 379 -14.76 22.04 -3.94
C ASP A 379 -13.95 21.74 -2.68
N VAL A 380 -12.74 21.20 -2.88
CA VAL A 380 -11.82 20.82 -1.80
C VAL A 380 -10.76 21.89 -1.50
N SER A 381 -10.90 23.11 -2.03
CA SER A 381 -9.89 24.17 -1.91
C SER A 381 -9.61 24.64 -0.47
N SER A 382 -10.54 24.38 0.45
CA SER A 382 -10.40 24.64 1.90
C SER A 382 -9.78 23.49 2.70
N VAL A 383 -9.63 22.30 2.10
CA VAL A 383 -9.10 21.11 2.77
C VAL A 383 -7.60 21.24 2.98
N THR A 384 -7.14 20.98 4.21
CA THR A 384 -5.71 21.04 4.55
C THR A 384 -5.09 19.65 4.72
N THR A 385 -5.90 18.61 4.96
CA THR A 385 -5.43 17.25 5.23
C THR A 385 -6.48 16.22 4.76
N MET A 386 -5.99 15.15 4.11
CA MET A 386 -6.81 14.05 3.55
C MET A 386 -6.07 12.70 3.66
N THR A 387 -5.28 12.55 4.73
CA THR A 387 -4.48 11.38 5.03
C THR A 387 -5.35 10.13 5.08
N LEU A 388 -4.92 9.07 4.39
CA LEU A 388 -5.58 7.77 4.30
C LEU A 388 -7.06 7.82 3.85
N MET A 389 -7.50 8.88 3.18
CA MET A 389 -8.93 9.08 2.86
C MET A 389 -9.53 7.93 2.03
N PHE A 390 -8.78 7.34 1.10
CA PHE A 390 -9.21 6.19 0.28
C PHE A 390 -8.40 4.91 0.55
N TYR A 391 -7.82 4.78 1.75
CA TYR A 391 -7.14 3.55 2.16
C TYR A 391 -8.06 2.34 1.97
N HIS A 392 -7.62 1.31 1.24
CA HIS A 392 -8.42 0.10 0.94
C HIS A 392 -9.84 0.35 0.38
N ALA A 393 -10.06 1.50 -0.27
CA ALA A 393 -11.28 1.75 -1.04
C ALA A 393 -11.20 1.01 -2.39
N ASP A 394 -11.25 -0.33 -2.35
CA ASP A 394 -10.90 -1.21 -3.48
C ASP A 394 -11.64 -0.91 -4.79
N ALA A 395 -12.91 -0.50 -4.73
CA ALA A 395 -13.72 -0.18 -5.91
C ALA A 395 -13.55 1.26 -6.42
N PHE A 396 -12.87 2.13 -5.67
CA PHE A 396 -12.83 3.56 -5.95
C PHE A 396 -11.98 3.87 -7.18
N ASN A 397 -12.59 4.53 -8.16
CA ASN A 397 -11.92 5.07 -9.35
C ASN A 397 -12.65 6.31 -9.87
N GLY A 398 -13.11 7.16 -8.93
CA GLY A 398 -13.85 8.39 -9.24
C GLY A 398 -12.99 9.44 -9.94
N ASP A 399 -13.65 10.34 -10.68
CA ASP A 399 -12.97 11.49 -11.30
C ASP A 399 -12.65 12.57 -10.26
N LEU A 400 -11.36 12.81 -10.06
CA LEU A 400 -10.80 13.81 -9.13
C LEU A 400 -10.06 14.95 -9.85
N SER A 401 -10.15 15.01 -11.18
CA SER A 401 -9.32 15.90 -12.02
C SER A 401 -9.56 17.40 -11.81
N ASN A 402 -10.70 17.78 -11.22
CA ASN A 402 -11.08 19.17 -10.94
C ASN A 402 -10.81 19.61 -9.49
N TRP A 403 -10.28 18.73 -8.65
CA TRP A 403 -9.98 19.07 -7.26
C TRP A 403 -8.81 20.06 -7.17
N ASP A 404 -9.00 21.13 -6.40
CA ASP A 404 -7.94 22.08 -6.04
C ASP A 404 -7.31 21.64 -4.72
N VAL A 405 -6.17 20.95 -4.80
CA VAL A 405 -5.43 20.44 -3.65
C VAL A 405 -4.29 21.38 -3.19
N SER A 406 -4.23 22.62 -3.70
CA SER A 406 -3.12 23.55 -3.42
C SER A 406 -2.97 23.94 -1.94
N SER A 407 -4.05 23.81 -1.16
CA SER A 407 -4.07 24.05 0.30
C SER A 407 -3.70 22.81 1.14
N VAL A 408 -3.61 21.63 0.52
CA VAL A 408 -3.34 20.37 1.22
C VAL A 408 -1.87 20.29 1.57
N THR A 409 -1.57 20.05 2.84
CA THR A 409 -0.19 19.89 3.33
C THR A 409 0.17 18.46 3.66
N ASP A 410 -0.83 17.58 3.85
CA ASP A 410 -0.64 16.16 4.11
C ASP A 410 -1.74 15.33 3.43
N MET A 411 -1.30 14.40 2.59
CA MET A 411 -2.12 13.39 1.90
C MET A 411 -1.45 12.01 1.97
N SER A 412 -0.68 11.76 3.03
CA SER A 412 0.04 10.50 3.23
C SER A 412 -0.93 9.32 3.11
N GLY A 413 -0.57 8.33 2.29
CA GLY A 413 -1.39 7.15 2.07
C GLY A 413 -2.78 7.40 1.45
N LEU A 414 -2.99 8.51 0.75
CA LEU A 414 -4.30 8.88 0.19
C LEU A 414 -4.98 7.75 -0.59
N PHE A 415 -4.24 7.04 -1.45
CA PHE A 415 -4.73 5.91 -2.27
C PHE A 415 -4.08 4.57 -1.88
N LEU A 416 -3.66 4.44 -0.62
CA LEU A 416 -2.99 3.23 -0.15
C LEU A 416 -3.92 2.01 -0.28
N HIS A 417 -3.48 0.96 -0.96
CA HIS A 417 -4.29 -0.21 -1.33
C HIS A 417 -5.57 0.08 -2.15
N ALA A 418 -5.71 1.26 -2.78
CA ALA A 418 -6.84 1.56 -3.65
C ALA A 418 -6.67 0.87 -5.02
N ASN A 419 -6.91 -0.44 -5.06
CA ASN A 419 -6.54 -1.32 -6.17
C ASN A 419 -7.12 -0.91 -7.55
N ALA A 420 -8.36 -0.40 -7.60
CA ALA A 420 -8.98 0.02 -8.86
C ALA A 420 -8.61 1.45 -9.30
N PHE A 421 -7.94 2.23 -8.45
CA PHE A 421 -7.74 3.65 -8.68
C PHE A 421 -6.72 3.91 -9.81
N ASN A 422 -7.14 4.66 -10.82
CA ASN A 422 -6.28 5.11 -11.93
C ASN A 422 -6.77 6.47 -12.50
N GLY A 423 -7.21 7.36 -11.60
CA GLY A 423 -7.75 8.66 -11.96
C GLY A 423 -6.71 9.61 -12.56
N ASP A 424 -7.17 10.62 -13.30
CA ASP A 424 -6.31 11.70 -13.80
C ASP A 424 -6.04 12.72 -12.68
N LEU A 425 -4.76 12.82 -12.30
CA LEU A 425 -4.26 13.72 -11.26
C LEU A 425 -3.37 14.84 -11.83
N SER A 426 -3.35 15.02 -13.15
CA SER A 426 -2.38 15.90 -13.81
C SER A 426 -2.61 17.40 -13.57
N ASN A 427 -3.79 17.79 -13.06
CA ASN A 427 -4.08 19.19 -12.72
C ASN A 427 -3.81 19.54 -11.25
N TRP A 428 -3.41 18.57 -10.43
CA TRP A 428 -3.18 18.80 -9.01
C TRP A 428 -1.93 19.65 -8.77
N ASP A 429 -2.08 20.69 -7.96
CA ASP A 429 -0.97 21.47 -7.42
C ASP A 429 -0.53 20.89 -6.08
N VAL A 430 0.56 20.13 -6.10
CA VAL A 430 1.13 19.45 -4.92
C VAL A 430 2.32 20.22 -4.31
N SER A 431 2.55 21.47 -4.73
CA SER A 431 3.72 22.26 -4.31
C SER A 431 3.79 22.57 -2.81
N SER A 432 2.65 22.44 -2.12
CA SER A 432 2.50 22.60 -0.66
C SER A 432 2.88 21.36 0.16
N LEU A 433 3.12 20.21 -0.49
CA LEU A 433 3.48 18.96 0.20
C LEU A 433 4.95 18.94 0.62
N ASN A 434 5.21 18.40 1.81
CA ASN A 434 6.56 18.08 2.29
C ASN A 434 6.91 16.60 2.10
N SER A 435 5.92 15.72 1.98
CA SER A 435 6.06 14.28 1.83
C SER A 435 5.04 13.77 0.84
N THR A 436 5.45 12.82 0.01
CA THR A 436 4.57 12.02 -0.85
C THR A 436 4.53 10.57 -0.41
N MET A 437 4.93 10.31 0.85
CA MET A 437 5.05 8.99 1.42
C MET A 437 3.75 8.19 1.20
N LYS A 438 3.92 6.99 0.66
CA LYS A 438 2.88 5.96 0.57
C LYS A 438 1.61 6.36 -0.23
N ILE A 439 1.57 7.49 -0.97
CA ILE A 439 0.35 7.95 -1.67
C ILE A 439 -0.26 6.85 -2.55
N PHE A 440 0.56 6.08 -3.29
CA PHE A 440 0.13 4.99 -4.18
C PHE A 440 0.64 3.61 -3.73
N TYR A 441 0.95 3.43 -2.45
CA TYR A 441 1.39 2.14 -1.91
C TYR A 441 0.34 1.05 -2.17
N ARG A 442 0.76 -0.04 -2.81
CA ARG A 442 -0.05 -1.15 -3.28
C ARG A 442 -1.31 -0.72 -4.05
N ALA A 443 -1.31 0.47 -4.67
CA ALA A 443 -2.34 0.90 -5.62
C ALA A 443 -2.09 0.22 -6.97
N SER A 444 -2.29 -1.10 -7.02
CA SER A 444 -1.82 -1.96 -8.12
C SER A 444 -2.28 -1.48 -9.50
N GLY A 445 -3.53 -1.03 -9.65
CA GLY A 445 -4.07 -0.53 -10.92
C GLY A 445 -3.60 0.87 -11.36
N PHE A 446 -2.81 1.57 -10.54
CA PHE A 446 -2.45 2.96 -10.79
C PHE A 446 -1.36 3.12 -11.86
N ASN A 447 -1.62 3.96 -12.86
CA ASN A 447 -0.66 4.41 -13.86
C ASN A 447 -0.99 5.83 -14.36
N GLY A 448 -1.47 6.68 -13.45
CA GLY A 448 -1.89 8.05 -13.74
C GLY A 448 -0.72 8.94 -14.16
N ASN A 449 -1.01 10.00 -14.92
CA ASN A 449 0.02 10.98 -15.32
C ASN A 449 0.33 11.94 -14.17
N LEU A 450 1.59 11.92 -13.72
CA LEU A 450 2.10 12.78 -12.64
C LEU A 450 3.18 13.77 -13.12
N SER A 451 3.41 13.88 -14.43
CA SER A 451 4.52 14.67 -15.00
C SER A 451 4.45 16.18 -14.77
N THR A 452 3.31 16.67 -14.28
CA THR A 452 3.02 18.09 -13.99
C THR A 452 3.17 18.45 -12.52
N TRP A 453 3.33 17.46 -11.64
CA TRP A 453 3.48 17.67 -10.21
C TRP A 453 4.77 18.44 -9.91
N ASP A 454 4.65 19.51 -9.11
CA ASP A 454 5.79 20.22 -8.54
C ASP A 454 6.15 19.60 -7.19
N VAL A 455 7.16 18.73 -7.20
CA VAL A 455 7.66 18.03 -6.01
C VAL A 455 8.90 18.69 -5.40
N SER A 456 9.22 19.94 -5.79
CA SER A 456 10.46 20.61 -5.36
C SER A 456 10.54 20.90 -3.86
N SER A 457 9.41 20.85 -3.14
CA SER A 457 9.33 21.00 -1.67
C SER A 457 9.38 19.67 -0.91
N VAL A 458 9.31 18.53 -1.60
CA VAL A 458 9.19 17.21 -0.98
C VAL A 458 10.55 16.73 -0.48
N ASN A 459 10.60 16.27 0.78
CA ASN A 459 11.77 15.65 1.39
C ASN A 459 11.66 14.11 1.47
N ASP A 460 10.46 13.57 1.62
CA ASP A 460 10.21 12.14 1.80
C ASP A 460 9.34 11.59 0.66
N MET A 461 9.93 10.70 -0.15
CA MET A 461 9.25 9.96 -1.22
C MET A 461 9.17 8.45 -0.93
N SER A 462 9.44 8.05 0.31
CA SER A 462 9.50 6.65 0.69
C SER A 462 8.18 5.94 0.39
N TYR A 463 8.29 4.71 -0.12
CA TYR A 463 7.15 3.84 -0.41
C TYR A 463 6.10 4.39 -1.41
N MET A 464 6.36 5.50 -2.10
CA MET A 464 5.33 6.21 -2.88
C MET A 464 4.63 5.32 -3.92
N PHE A 465 5.38 4.45 -4.62
CA PHE A 465 4.89 3.50 -5.63
C PHE A 465 5.19 2.04 -5.29
N TYR A 466 5.42 1.72 -4.01
CA TYR A 466 5.59 0.35 -3.56
C TYR A 466 4.42 -0.51 -4.03
N GLY A 467 4.63 -1.64 -4.71
CA GLY A 467 3.59 -2.54 -5.20
C GLY A 467 2.62 -1.93 -6.22
N ALA A 468 2.90 -0.75 -6.77
CA ALA A 468 2.14 -0.16 -7.88
C ALA A 468 2.52 -0.86 -9.20
N SER A 469 2.13 -2.12 -9.32
CA SER A 469 2.66 -3.07 -10.33
C SER A 469 2.40 -2.69 -11.80
N TYR A 470 1.45 -1.79 -12.08
CA TYR A 470 1.20 -1.25 -13.42
C TYR A 470 1.81 0.13 -13.67
N PHE A 471 2.46 0.74 -12.67
CA PHE A 471 2.96 2.09 -12.76
C PHE A 471 4.19 2.19 -13.68
N ASN A 472 4.12 3.07 -14.68
CA ASN A 472 5.24 3.41 -15.57
C ASN A 472 5.14 4.87 -16.07
N GLY A 473 4.74 5.77 -15.18
CA GLY A 473 4.52 7.19 -15.49
C GLY A 473 5.83 7.94 -15.83
N ASP A 474 5.72 9.03 -16.60
CA ASP A 474 6.84 9.93 -16.87
C ASP A 474 7.12 10.84 -15.67
N LEU A 475 8.26 10.63 -15.02
CA LEU A 475 8.75 11.40 -13.88
C LEU A 475 9.96 12.29 -14.22
N SER A 476 10.32 12.39 -15.50
CA SER A 476 11.58 13.00 -15.95
C SER A 476 11.71 14.51 -15.72
N LYS A 477 10.62 15.17 -15.32
CA LYS A 477 10.54 16.61 -15.05
C LYS A 477 10.50 16.96 -13.57
N TRP A 478 10.43 15.96 -12.69
CA TRP A 478 10.41 16.19 -11.26
C TRP A 478 11.73 16.79 -10.79
N ASP A 479 11.64 17.80 -9.93
CA ASP A 479 12.77 18.36 -9.21
C ASP A 479 12.84 17.69 -7.83
N VAL A 480 13.76 16.75 -7.68
CA VAL A 480 13.92 15.93 -6.47
C VAL A 480 15.08 16.39 -5.58
N ASN A 481 15.59 17.61 -5.79
CA ASN A 481 16.80 18.10 -5.11
C ASN A 481 16.67 18.23 -3.58
N SER A 482 15.45 18.24 -3.06
CA SER A 482 15.15 18.39 -1.63
C SER A 482 14.84 17.06 -0.95
N VAL A 483 14.79 15.97 -1.70
CA VAL A 483 14.49 14.63 -1.21
C VAL A 483 15.69 14.06 -0.44
N ASP A 484 15.46 13.58 0.78
CA ASP A 484 16.45 12.89 1.61
C ASP A 484 16.18 11.37 1.73
N ASP A 485 14.93 10.92 1.56
CA ASP A 485 14.52 9.51 1.61
C ASP A 485 13.75 9.07 0.35
N MET A 486 14.30 8.08 -0.37
CA MET A 486 13.68 7.40 -1.51
C MET A 486 13.53 5.89 -1.29
N SER A 487 13.64 5.43 -0.04
CA SER A 487 13.57 4.02 0.30
C SER A 487 12.24 3.41 -0.17
N PHE A 488 12.31 2.20 -0.72
CA PHE A 488 11.17 1.43 -1.19
C PHE A 488 10.28 2.12 -2.26
N MET A 489 10.73 3.24 -2.86
CA MET A 489 9.88 4.08 -3.71
C MET A 489 9.25 3.31 -4.88
N PHE A 490 10.00 2.41 -5.52
CA PHE A 490 9.56 1.56 -6.65
C PHE A 490 9.66 0.06 -6.33
N PHE A 491 9.63 -0.32 -5.05
CA PHE A 491 9.61 -1.71 -4.64
C PHE A 491 8.42 -2.43 -5.30
N ASP A 492 8.65 -3.56 -5.95
CA ASP A 492 7.64 -4.37 -6.67
C ASP A 492 6.83 -3.59 -7.73
N ALA A 493 7.35 -2.44 -8.20
CA ALA A 493 6.80 -1.73 -9.35
C ALA A 493 7.27 -2.43 -10.65
N ASN A 494 6.79 -3.65 -10.89
CA ASN A 494 7.44 -4.60 -11.81
C ASN A 494 7.64 -4.09 -13.25
N VAL A 495 6.74 -3.23 -13.73
CA VAL A 495 6.78 -2.70 -15.12
C VAL A 495 7.46 -1.33 -15.22
N PHE A 496 7.88 -0.75 -14.10
CA PHE A 496 8.46 0.58 -14.06
C PHE A 496 9.82 0.61 -14.80
N ASN A 497 9.93 1.51 -15.78
CA ASN A 497 11.18 1.79 -16.49
C ASN A 497 11.22 3.26 -16.94
N GLY A 498 10.78 4.16 -16.07
CA GLY A 498 10.74 5.60 -16.33
C GLY A 498 12.13 6.21 -16.46
N ASN A 499 12.24 7.30 -17.22
CA ASN A 499 13.52 8.02 -17.35
C ASN A 499 13.79 8.90 -16.13
N LEU A 500 14.82 8.54 -15.36
CA LEU A 500 15.27 9.24 -14.15
C LEU A 500 16.61 9.97 -14.32
N SER A 501 17.15 10.04 -15.53
CA SER A 501 18.55 10.46 -15.78
C SER A 501 18.85 11.93 -15.47
N ARG A 502 17.80 12.74 -15.19
CA ARG A 502 17.88 14.18 -14.91
C ARG A 502 17.64 14.52 -13.44
N TRP A 503 17.33 13.52 -12.61
CA TRP A 503 17.14 13.74 -11.18
C TRP A 503 18.46 14.15 -10.53
N ASP A 504 18.39 15.19 -9.70
CA ASP A 504 19.46 15.58 -8.81
C ASP A 504 19.24 14.91 -7.45
N VAL A 505 19.90 13.78 -7.24
CA VAL A 505 19.80 12.98 -6.01
C VAL A 505 20.88 13.31 -4.97
N SER A 506 21.59 14.43 -5.13
CA SER A 506 22.74 14.79 -4.27
C SER A 506 22.38 15.00 -2.78
N SER A 507 21.10 15.24 -2.48
CA SER A 507 20.58 15.36 -1.11
C SER A 507 20.09 14.03 -0.52
N VAL A 508 19.91 12.99 -1.33
CA VAL A 508 19.35 11.70 -0.89
C VAL A 508 20.35 10.98 -0.01
N THR A 509 19.88 10.47 1.13
CA THR A 509 20.69 9.73 2.10
C THR A 509 20.30 8.26 2.20
N ASN A 510 19.04 7.92 1.88
CA ASN A 510 18.49 6.57 1.96
C ASN A 510 17.90 6.14 0.61
N MET A 511 18.42 5.05 0.03
CA MET A 511 17.92 4.41 -1.19
C MET A 511 17.64 2.91 -0.99
N ASN A 512 17.47 2.48 0.27
CA ASN A 512 17.18 1.10 0.62
C ASN A 512 16.01 0.55 -0.22
N SER A 513 16.22 -0.59 -0.88
CA SER A 513 15.20 -1.31 -1.65
C SER A 513 14.46 -0.48 -2.72
N MET A 514 15.03 0.64 -3.19
CA MET A 514 14.33 1.59 -4.06
C MET A 514 13.75 0.93 -5.34
N PHE A 515 14.47 -0.01 -5.94
CA PHE A 515 14.08 -0.76 -7.15
C PHE A 515 13.98 -2.27 -6.91
N TYR A 516 13.74 -2.70 -5.68
CA TYR A 516 13.55 -4.12 -5.38
C TYR A 516 12.40 -4.70 -6.21
N ASP A 517 12.58 -5.82 -6.89
CA ASP A 517 11.62 -6.46 -7.80
C ASP A 517 11.00 -5.51 -8.87
N ALA A 518 11.68 -4.40 -9.20
CA ALA A 518 11.40 -3.58 -10.37
C ALA A 518 11.92 -4.28 -11.64
N ILE A 519 11.30 -5.43 -11.97
CA ILE A 519 11.75 -6.41 -12.97
C ILE A 519 12.16 -5.77 -14.31
N ALA A 520 11.40 -4.79 -14.80
CA ALA A 520 11.61 -4.14 -16.09
C ALA A 520 12.59 -2.96 -16.08
N PHE A 521 13.08 -2.55 -14.90
CA PHE A 521 13.88 -1.34 -14.75
C PHE A 521 15.29 -1.52 -15.34
N ASP A 522 15.68 -0.61 -16.25
CA ASP A 522 17.01 -0.52 -16.85
C ASP A 522 17.38 0.96 -17.13
N GLY A 523 17.01 1.84 -16.20
CA GLY A 523 17.18 3.28 -16.34
C GLY A 523 18.64 3.74 -16.34
N ASP A 524 18.94 4.82 -17.07
CA ASP A 524 20.26 5.48 -17.01
C ASP A 524 20.40 6.31 -15.73
N LEU A 525 21.27 5.85 -14.82
CA LEU A 525 21.58 6.47 -13.53
C LEU A 525 22.98 7.10 -13.49
N SER A 526 23.66 7.23 -14.63
CA SER A 526 25.07 7.62 -14.69
C SER A 526 25.36 9.07 -14.24
N ASN A 527 24.35 9.92 -14.19
CA ASN A 527 24.47 11.32 -13.74
C ASN A 527 24.11 11.52 -12.26
N TRP A 528 23.72 10.47 -11.55
CA TRP A 528 23.35 10.57 -10.15
C TRP A 528 24.58 10.82 -9.27
N ASP A 529 24.50 11.82 -8.41
CA ASP A 529 25.47 12.06 -7.33
C ASP A 529 24.98 11.34 -6.08
N VAL A 530 25.49 10.14 -5.84
CA VAL A 530 25.15 9.31 -4.67
C VAL A 530 26.09 9.54 -3.48
N SER A 531 26.91 10.59 -3.50
CA SER A 531 27.92 10.80 -2.46
C SER A 531 27.34 11.06 -1.07
N SER A 532 26.06 11.40 -0.94
CA SER A 532 25.36 11.55 0.34
C SER A 532 24.67 10.27 0.83
N VAL A 533 24.53 9.26 -0.03
CA VAL A 533 23.84 8.01 0.28
C VAL A 533 24.69 7.15 1.22
N ASN A 534 24.05 6.59 2.26
CA ASN A 534 24.70 5.70 3.21
C ASN A 534 24.08 4.29 3.28
N ASP A 535 22.86 4.12 2.77
CA ASP A 535 22.18 2.81 2.68
C ASP A 535 21.69 2.55 1.24
N THR A 536 22.22 1.49 0.63
CA THR A 536 21.81 0.94 -0.68
C THR A 536 21.43 -0.54 -0.58
N THR A 537 21.16 -1.04 0.62
CA THR A 537 20.81 -2.44 0.85
C THR A 537 19.60 -2.79 -0.01
N TYR A 538 19.66 -3.94 -0.70
CA TYR A 538 18.60 -4.42 -1.60
C TYR A 538 18.20 -3.50 -2.78
N MET A 539 18.93 -2.40 -3.05
CA MET A 539 18.47 -1.34 -3.97
C MET A 539 18.03 -1.85 -5.35
N PHE A 540 18.72 -2.85 -5.93
CA PHE A 540 18.38 -3.46 -7.23
C PHE A 540 18.09 -4.96 -7.12
N SER A 541 17.78 -5.45 -5.91
CA SER A 541 17.47 -6.87 -5.72
C SER A 541 16.25 -7.27 -6.54
N GLY A 542 16.31 -8.32 -7.35
CA GLY A 542 15.22 -8.78 -8.21
C GLY A 542 14.95 -7.91 -9.45
N ALA A 543 15.69 -6.81 -9.65
CA ALA A 543 15.63 -5.99 -10.86
C ALA A 543 16.28 -6.72 -12.05
N THR A 544 15.65 -7.80 -12.53
CA THR A 544 16.26 -8.77 -13.45
C THR A 544 16.77 -8.18 -14.77
N SER A 545 16.15 -7.10 -15.27
CA SER A 545 16.57 -6.42 -16.51
C SER A 545 17.68 -5.38 -16.31
N PHE A 546 18.01 -5.05 -15.07
CA PHE A 546 18.87 -3.90 -14.76
C PHE A 546 20.32 -4.14 -15.16
N ASN A 547 20.85 -3.26 -16.01
CA ASN A 547 22.27 -3.22 -16.38
C ASN A 547 22.77 -1.78 -16.62
N GLY A 548 22.19 -0.83 -15.87
CA GLY A 548 22.52 0.60 -15.96
C GLY A 548 23.97 0.91 -15.60
N ASN A 549 24.53 1.98 -16.18
CA ASN A 549 25.91 2.40 -15.91
C ASN A 549 26.04 3.10 -14.54
N LEU A 550 26.79 2.50 -13.63
CA LEU A 550 27.05 3.00 -12.28
C LEU A 550 28.52 3.42 -12.04
N SER A 551 29.36 3.43 -13.08
CA SER A 551 30.81 3.63 -12.96
C SER A 551 31.24 5.02 -12.46
N THR A 552 30.32 5.98 -12.43
CA THR A 552 30.52 7.37 -11.99
C THR A 552 30.14 7.60 -10.52
N TRP A 553 29.50 6.63 -9.88
CA TRP A 553 29.02 6.75 -8.51
C TRP A 553 30.16 6.85 -7.50
N ASP A 554 30.02 7.78 -6.55
CA ASP A 554 30.92 7.92 -5.41
C ASP A 554 30.32 7.19 -4.20
N VAL A 555 30.75 5.93 -4.02
CA VAL A 555 30.18 5.01 -3.01
C VAL A 555 30.91 5.03 -1.66
N ARG A 556 31.83 5.98 -1.44
CA ARG A 556 32.74 5.98 -0.26
C ARG A 556 32.03 6.11 1.09
N ASN A 557 30.79 6.57 1.11
CA ASN A 557 29.98 6.75 2.31
C ASN A 557 29.02 5.58 2.59
N ILE A 558 28.99 4.57 1.71
CA ILE A 558 28.15 3.38 1.87
C ILE A 558 28.96 2.32 2.63
N ALA A 559 28.48 1.94 3.82
CA ALA A 559 29.13 0.94 4.66
C ALA A 559 28.58 -0.48 4.42
N GLU A 560 27.29 -0.59 4.11
CA GLU A 560 26.58 -1.86 3.91
C GLU A 560 26.13 -1.96 2.45
N MET A 561 26.61 -2.99 1.73
CA MET A 561 26.27 -3.25 0.33
C MET A 561 25.58 -4.62 0.14
N SER A 562 25.12 -5.22 1.22
CA SER A 562 24.51 -6.54 1.19
C SER A 562 23.26 -6.54 0.29
N TYR A 563 23.09 -7.63 -0.45
CA TYR A 563 21.97 -7.86 -1.37
C TYR A 563 21.76 -6.83 -2.50
N MET A 564 22.64 -5.84 -2.69
CA MET A 564 22.39 -4.71 -3.61
C MET A 564 21.98 -5.14 -5.04
N PHE A 565 22.56 -6.22 -5.58
CA PHE A 565 22.26 -6.78 -6.90
C PHE A 565 21.78 -8.24 -6.84
N TYR A 566 21.21 -8.68 -5.70
CA TYR A 566 20.65 -10.02 -5.54
C TYR A 566 19.62 -10.30 -6.66
N GLY A 567 19.74 -11.37 -7.43
CA GLY A 567 18.80 -11.72 -8.50
C GLY A 567 18.78 -10.77 -9.71
N ALA A 568 19.65 -9.76 -9.78
CA ALA A 568 19.79 -8.85 -10.93
C ALA A 568 20.45 -9.60 -12.12
N SER A 569 19.67 -10.46 -12.78
CA SER A 569 20.14 -11.52 -13.67
C SER A 569 20.97 -11.04 -14.86
N GLU A 570 20.64 -9.88 -15.44
CA GLU A 570 21.34 -9.28 -16.59
C GLU A 570 22.47 -8.32 -16.17
N PHE A 571 22.64 -8.07 -14.88
CA PHE A 571 23.59 -7.08 -14.38
C PHE A 571 25.05 -7.46 -14.68
N ASN A 572 25.76 -6.59 -15.39
CA ASN A 572 27.18 -6.77 -15.72
C ASN A 572 27.89 -5.42 -15.97
N CYS A 573 27.51 -4.39 -15.22
CA CYS A 573 28.11 -3.06 -15.33
C CYS A 573 29.57 -3.04 -14.82
N ASP A 574 30.38 -2.11 -15.35
CA ASP A 574 31.74 -1.83 -14.86
C ASP A 574 31.68 -1.12 -13.49
N LEU A 575 32.22 -1.79 -12.46
CA LEU A 575 32.33 -1.30 -11.09
C LEU A 575 33.78 -1.05 -10.66
N SER A 576 34.74 -1.12 -11.59
CA SER A 576 36.19 -1.07 -11.28
C SER A 576 36.66 0.25 -10.67
N ARG A 577 35.85 1.31 -10.76
CA ARG A 577 36.15 2.64 -10.20
C ARG A 577 35.58 2.87 -8.80
N TRP A 578 34.78 1.96 -8.28
CA TRP A 578 34.20 2.09 -6.95
C TRP A 578 35.29 1.98 -5.88
N ASP A 579 35.21 2.88 -4.90
CA ASP A 579 36.05 2.85 -3.71
C ASP A 579 35.24 2.25 -2.56
N VAL A 580 35.42 0.94 -2.37
CA VAL A 580 34.71 0.13 -1.36
C VAL A 580 35.51 -0.01 -0.06
N SER A 581 36.54 0.81 0.18
CA SER A 581 37.48 0.63 1.30
C SER A 581 36.85 0.78 2.69
N PHE A 582 35.60 1.25 2.77
CA PHE A 582 34.84 1.42 4.01
C PHE A 582 33.73 0.38 4.22
N VAL A 583 33.54 -0.54 3.25
CA VAL A 583 32.50 -1.57 3.31
C VAL A 583 32.95 -2.70 4.24
N ASP A 584 32.10 -3.10 5.18
CA ASP A 584 32.36 -4.24 6.07
C ASP A 584 31.44 -5.46 5.81
N ASP A 585 30.31 -5.27 5.12
CA ASP A 585 29.37 -6.33 4.71
C ASP A 585 29.10 -6.29 3.18
N MET A 586 29.43 -7.41 2.50
CA MET A 586 29.14 -7.66 1.08
C MET A 586 28.32 -8.94 0.86
N ALA A 587 27.67 -9.46 1.90
CA ALA A 587 26.91 -10.70 1.82
C ALA A 587 25.83 -10.60 0.73
N PHE A 588 25.69 -11.66 -0.06
CA PHE A 588 24.68 -11.80 -1.12
C PHE A 588 24.68 -10.73 -2.23
N MET A 589 25.68 -9.84 -2.29
CA MET A 589 25.67 -8.67 -3.19
C MET A 589 25.38 -9.02 -4.66
N PHE A 590 25.93 -10.12 -5.19
CA PHE A 590 25.73 -10.60 -6.56
C PHE A 590 25.14 -12.03 -6.62
N TYR A 591 24.42 -12.44 -5.57
CA TYR A 591 23.70 -13.71 -5.57
C TYR A 591 22.72 -13.76 -6.75
N ASP A 592 22.65 -14.86 -7.51
CA ASP A 592 21.80 -15.00 -8.71
C ASP A 592 22.01 -13.93 -9.82
N ALA A 593 23.09 -13.14 -9.77
CA ALA A 593 23.47 -12.24 -10.86
C ALA A 593 24.13 -13.04 -12.00
N PHE A 594 23.33 -13.82 -12.73
CA PHE A 594 23.79 -14.84 -13.68
C PHE A 594 24.80 -14.34 -14.72
N SER A 595 24.62 -13.11 -15.21
CA SER A 595 25.46 -12.49 -16.24
C SER A 595 26.68 -11.75 -15.70
N PHE A 596 26.78 -11.57 -14.38
CA PHE A 596 27.81 -10.74 -13.78
C PHE A 596 29.22 -11.33 -13.97
N ASN A 597 30.12 -10.52 -14.53
CA ASN A 597 31.54 -10.83 -14.72
C ASN A 597 32.39 -9.54 -14.76
N GLY A 598 32.03 -8.55 -13.95
CA GLY A 598 32.73 -7.26 -13.87
C GLY A 598 34.14 -7.38 -13.29
N ASP A 599 35.02 -6.42 -13.62
CA ASP A 599 36.36 -6.32 -13.03
C ASP A 599 36.29 -5.70 -11.63
N LEU A 600 36.69 -6.47 -10.63
CA LEU A 600 36.72 -6.09 -9.22
C LEU A 600 38.15 -6.09 -8.64
N SER A 601 39.17 -6.23 -9.49
CA SER A 601 40.56 -6.41 -9.07
C SER A 601 41.16 -5.20 -8.31
N SER A 602 40.55 -4.03 -8.49
CA SER A 602 40.93 -2.77 -7.84
C SER A 602 40.29 -2.54 -6.47
N TRP A 603 39.32 -3.35 -6.07
CA TRP A 603 38.58 -3.16 -4.82
C TRP A 603 39.47 -3.42 -3.60
N ASP A 604 39.43 -2.49 -2.64
CA ASP A 604 40.02 -2.68 -1.32
C ASP A 604 38.97 -3.29 -0.38
N VAL A 605 39.06 -4.61 -0.18
CA VAL A 605 38.15 -5.39 0.67
C VAL A 605 38.72 -5.65 2.07
N SER A 606 39.78 -4.94 2.48
CA SER A 606 40.52 -5.24 3.71
C SER A 606 39.73 -5.08 5.01
N LEU A 607 38.60 -4.36 4.97
CA LEU A 607 37.68 -4.20 6.11
C LEU A 607 36.48 -5.16 6.08
N VAL A 608 36.27 -5.89 4.98
CA VAL A 608 35.12 -6.79 4.83
C VAL A 608 35.21 -7.96 5.81
N ILE A 609 34.13 -8.20 6.55
CA ILE A 609 34.00 -9.26 7.55
C ILE A 609 33.15 -10.41 7.01
N ASP A 610 32.10 -10.11 6.24
CA ASP A 610 31.14 -11.07 5.70
C ASP A 610 31.10 -11.03 4.16
N MET A 611 31.39 -12.18 3.54
CA MET A 611 31.28 -12.41 2.09
C MET A 611 30.34 -13.58 1.78
N ASN A 612 29.45 -13.94 2.71
CA ASN A 612 28.54 -15.05 2.56
C ASN A 612 27.74 -14.93 1.25
N SER A 613 27.77 -15.98 0.45
CA SER A 613 27.01 -16.12 -0.79
C SER A 613 27.21 -14.99 -1.83
N MET A 614 28.26 -14.16 -1.72
CA MET A 614 28.44 -12.95 -2.53
C MET A 614 28.30 -13.18 -4.04
N PHE A 615 28.84 -14.28 -4.58
CA PHE A 615 28.77 -14.67 -6.00
C PHE A 615 28.05 -16.00 -6.20
N SER A 616 27.22 -16.43 -5.23
CA SER A 616 26.46 -17.66 -5.37
C SER A 616 25.52 -17.56 -6.58
N HIS A 617 25.50 -18.57 -7.43
CA HIS A 617 24.77 -18.62 -8.70
C HIS A 617 25.14 -17.55 -9.74
N ALA A 618 26.20 -16.76 -9.55
CA ALA A 618 26.75 -15.89 -10.58
C ALA A 618 27.47 -16.73 -11.66
N HIS A 619 26.71 -17.39 -12.53
CA HIS A 619 27.20 -18.43 -13.44
C HIS A 619 28.34 -17.97 -14.36
N SER A 620 28.32 -16.72 -14.80
CA SER A 620 29.32 -16.14 -15.71
C SER A 620 30.58 -15.63 -15.00
N PHE A 621 30.55 -15.53 -13.67
CA PHE A 621 31.59 -14.85 -12.92
C PHE A 621 32.91 -15.61 -12.92
N ASN A 622 33.98 -14.95 -13.37
CA ASN A 622 35.36 -15.42 -13.35
C ASN A 622 36.35 -14.24 -13.28
N GLY A 623 35.99 -13.19 -12.53
CA GLY A 623 36.82 -12.00 -12.34
C GLY A 623 38.10 -12.28 -11.55
N ASP A 624 39.15 -11.48 -11.77
CA ASP A 624 40.39 -11.59 -11.00
C ASP A 624 40.23 -11.00 -9.60
N LEU A 625 40.44 -11.85 -8.59
CA LEU A 625 40.34 -11.53 -7.16
C LEU A 625 41.68 -11.76 -6.44
N SER A 626 42.76 -12.01 -7.17
CA SER A 626 44.05 -12.42 -6.60
C SER A 626 44.73 -11.34 -5.76
N SER A 627 44.32 -10.08 -5.93
CA SER A 627 44.80 -8.90 -5.21
C SER A 627 44.07 -8.62 -3.90
N TRP A 628 42.94 -9.27 -3.65
CA TRP A 628 42.09 -8.98 -2.49
C TRP A 628 42.76 -9.36 -1.16
N ASP A 629 42.72 -8.44 -0.19
CA ASP A 629 43.10 -8.73 1.19
C ASP A 629 41.89 -9.22 1.99
N VAL A 630 41.73 -10.54 2.05
CA VAL A 630 40.63 -11.20 2.78
C VAL A 630 40.96 -11.53 4.24
N SER A 631 42.02 -10.95 4.82
CA SER A 631 42.52 -11.35 6.14
C SER A 631 41.59 -11.01 7.31
N SER A 632 40.62 -10.11 7.09
CA SER A 632 39.57 -9.73 8.05
C SER A 632 38.31 -10.58 7.94
N VAL A 633 38.12 -11.31 6.83
CA VAL A 633 36.89 -12.04 6.54
C VAL A 633 36.73 -13.23 7.49
N THR A 634 35.52 -13.42 8.02
CA THR A 634 35.19 -14.50 8.96
C THR A 634 34.17 -15.50 8.40
N ASP A 635 33.32 -15.09 7.46
CA ASP A 635 32.34 -15.94 6.77
C ASP A 635 32.52 -15.86 5.24
N MET A 636 32.75 -17.01 4.60
CA MET A 636 32.80 -17.21 3.16
C MET A 636 31.86 -18.35 2.72
N GLY A 637 30.86 -18.68 3.54
CA GLY A 637 29.87 -19.70 3.24
C GLY A 637 29.21 -19.42 1.89
N GLN A 638 29.12 -20.42 1.03
CA GLN A 638 28.48 -20.36 -0.29
C GLN A 638 29.02 -19.28 -1.25
N MET A 639 30.14 -18.62 -0.96
CA MET A 639 30.62 -17.45 -1.71
C MET A 639 30.64 -17.65 -3.24
N PHE A 640 31.00 -18.83 -3.72
CA PHE A 640 31.03 -19.22 -5.14
C PHE A 640 30.17 -20.45 -5.44
N SER A 641 29.18 -20.75 -4.60
CA SER A 641 28.24 -21.86 -4.82
C SER A 641 27.55 -21.67 -6.19
N ASN A 642 27.51 -22.69 -7.04
CA ASN A 642 26.95 -22.65 -8.39
C ASN A 642 27.55 -21.58 -9.34
N ALA A 643 28.69 -20.95 -9.01
CA ALA A 643 29.43 -20.07 -9.90
C ALA A 643 30.18 -20.91 -10.95
N SER A 644 29.44 -21.46 -11.92
CA SER A 644 29.89 -22.56 -12.78
C SER A 644 31.13 -22.25 -13.64
N SER A 645 31.38 -20.98 -13.96
CA SER A 645 32.56 -20.52 -14.74
C SER A 645 33.76 -20.15 -13.87
N PHE A 646 33.60 -20.06 -12.55
CA PHE A 646 34.60 -19.51 -11.65
C PHE A 646 35.82 -20.44 -11.49
N ASN A 647 37.01 -19.90 -11.79
CA ASN A 647 38.29 -20.62 -11.69
C ASN A 647 39.49 -19.67 -11.50
N THR A 648 39.29 -18.57 -10.76
CA THR A 648 40.34 -17.58 -10.48
C THR A 648 41.39 -18.11 -9.50
N ASP A 649 42.64 -17.63 -9.60
CA ASP A 649 43.71 -17.97 -8.66
C ASP A 649 43.52 -17.27 -7.31
N LEU A 650 43.29 -18.06 -6.27
CA LEU A 650 43.10 -17.61 -4.88
C LEU A 650 44.27 -18.00 -3.96
N SER A 651 45.39 -18.45 -4.52
CA SER A 651 46.50 -19.05 -3.76
C SER A 651 47.18 -18.08 -2.77
N ASN A 652 47.02 -16.77 -2.96
CA ASN A 652 47.60 -15.73 -2.11
C ASN A 652 46.67 -15.25 -0.98
N TRP A 653 45.42 -15.71 -0.94
CA TRP A 653 44.47 -15.30 0.09
C TRP A 653 44.90 -15.75 1.48
N ASN A 654 44.81 -14.85 2.45
CA ASN A 654 45.01 -15.16 3.86
C ASN A 654 43.66 -15.47 4.53
N VAL A 655 43.30 -16.75 4.59
CA VAL A 655 42.03 -17.21 5.16
C VAL A 655 42.10 -17.57 6.65
N SER A 656 43.16 -17.19 7.37
CA SER A 656 43.39 -17.63 8.77
C SER A 656 42.32 -17.20 9.77
N SER A 657 41.54 -16.18 9.42
CA SER A 657 40.45 -15.62 10.24
C SER A 657 39.08 -16.23 9.91
N VAL A 658 38.98 -16.95 8.79
CA VAL A 658 37.71 -17.53 8.32
C VAL A 658 37.30 -18.67 9.25
N THR A 659 36.04 -18.67 9.67
CA THR A 659 35.44 -19.69 10.52
C THR A 659 34.39 -20.53 9.80
N ASN A 660 33.79 -20.00 8.73
CA ASN A 660 32.77 -20.67 7.94
C ASN A 660 33.12 -20.67 6.44
N MET A 661 33.16 -21.86 5.83
CA MET A 661 33.34 -22.10 4.38
C MET A 661 32.33 -23.13 3.85
N ASN A 662 31.18 -23.28 4.51
CA ASN A 662 30.17 -24.25 4.09
C ASN A 662 29.77 -24.00 2.64
N SER A 663 29.76 -25.03 1.80
CA SER A 663 29.37 -24.95 0.39
C SER A 663 30.09 -23.87 -0.45
N MET A 664 31.26 -23.38 -0.04
CA MET A 664 31.94 -22.24 -0.69
C MET A 664 32.11 -22.42 -2.21
N PHE A 665 32.42 -23.63 -2.67
CA PHE A 665 32.56 -24.01 -4.08
C PHE A 665 31.56 -25.11 -4.49
N TYR A 666 30.43 -25.22 -3.79
CA TYR A 666 29.39 -26.19 -4.11
C TYR A 666 28.94 -26.03 -5.57
N ASP A 667 28.95 -27.09 -6.40
CA ASP A 667 28.62 -27.05 -7.84
C ASP A 667 29.37 -25.96 -8.64
N ALA A 668 30.53 -25.48 -8.17
CA ALA A 668 31.45 -24.64 -8.95
C ALA A 668 32.23 -25.51 -9.94
N ILE A 669 31.55 -25.95 -11.00
CA ILE A 669 31.97 -27.02 -11.91
C ILE A 669 33.38 -26.80 -12.50
N ALA A 670 33.74 -25.56 -12.86
CA ALA A 670 35.04 -25.23 -13.45
C ALA A 670 36.18 -25.04 -12.44
N PHE A 671 35.88 -24.93 -11.15
CA PHE A 671 36.85 -24.53 -10.14
C PHE A 671 37.93 -25.61 -9.94
N ASN A 672 39.20 -25.21 -10.07
CA ASN A 672 40.37 -26.05 -9.82
C ASN A 672 41.59 -25.23 -9.35
N GLY A 673 41.36 -24.18 -8.56
CA GLY A 673 42.43 -23.31 -8.03
C GLY A 673 43.36 -24.03 -7.03
N ASP A 674 44.61 -23.57 -6.92
CA ASP A 674 45.55 -24.06 -5.91
C ASP A 674 45.26 -23.43 -4.54
N LEU A 675 44.83 -24.27 -3.60
CA LEU A 675 44.50 -23.87 -2.23
C LEU A 675 45.50 -24.40 -1.19
N SER A 676 46.62 -24.99 -1.64
CA SER A 676 47.57 -25.71 -0.77
C SER A 676 48.26 -24.85 0.30
N ARG A 677 48.15 -23.52 0.18
CA ARG A 677 48.77 -22.52 1.06
C ARG A 677 47.82 -21.93 2.10
N TRP A 678 46.53 -22.27 2.03
CA TRP A 678 45.51 -21.74 2.93
C TRP A 678 45.71 -22.28 4.35
N ASP A 679 45.62 -21.39 5.34
CA ASP A 679 45.60 -21.74 6.76
C ASP A 679 44.16 -21.87 7.24
N VAL A 680 43.66 -23.11 7.31
CA VAL A 680 42.25 -23.43 7.59
C VAL A 680 41.98 -23.84 9.04
N ARG A 681 42.94 -23.63 9.95
CA ARG A 681 42.83 -24.10 11.35
C ARG A 681 41.66 -23.50 12.13
N SER A 682 41.23 -22.30 11.75
CA SER A 682 40.12 -21.57 12.37
C SER A 682 38.74 -21.95 11.79
N VAL A 683 38.72 -22.66 10.66
CA VAL A 683 37.48 -23.01 9.96
C VAL A 683 36.81 -24.18 10.69
N ASN A 684 35.61 -23.93 11.21
CA ASN A 684 34.81 -24.90 11.96
C ASN A 684 33.72 -25.55 11.10
N ASN A 685 33.36 -24.97 9.96
CA ASN A 685 32.34 -25.50 9.05
C ASN A 685 32.85 -25.51 7.60
N MET A 686 33.04 -26.70 7.03
CA MET A 686 33.41 -26.96 5.64
C MET A 686 32.41 -27.91 4.95
N THR A 687 31.20 -28.03 5.52
CA THR A 687 30.16 -28.92 5.00
C THR A 687 29.89 -28.58 3.53
N ASN A 688 29.91 -29.60 2.66
CA ASN A 688 29.70 -29.48 1.21
C ASN A 688 30.66 -28.52 0.46
N MET A 689 31.79 -28.08 1.04
CA MET A 689 32.64 -27.03 0.46
C MET A 689 33.00 -27.23 -1.02
N PHE A 690 33.29 -28.45 -1.46
CA PHE A 690 33.60 -28.81 -2.86
C PHE A 690 32.59 -29.80 -3.44
N SER A 691 31.42 -29.97 -2.82
CA SER A 691 30.43 -30.93 -3.31
C SER A 691 29.98 -30.50 -4.72
N GLY A 692 30.09 -31.38 -5.70
CA GLY A 692 29.74 -31.10 -7.09
C GLY A 692 30.75 -30.25 -7.88
N ALA A 693 31.84 -29.78 -7.26
CA ALA A 693 32.97 -29.11 -7.93
C ALA A 693 33.75 -30.12 -8.79
N SER A 694 33.17 -30.53 -9.91
CA SER A 694 33.58 -31.74 -10.64
C SER A 694 34.99 -31.69 -11.23
N SER A 695 35.52 -30.49 -11.51
CA SER A 695 36.89 -30.30 -12.02
C SER A 695 37.96 -30.24 -10.91
N PHE A 696 37.55 -30.13 -9.64
CA PHE A 696 38.48 -29.88 -8.54
C PHE A 696 39.36 -31.10 -8.26
N ASN A 697 40.69 -30.92 -8.32
CA ASN A 697 41.70 -31.92 -8.02
C ASN A 697 42.88 -31.39 -7.20
N GLY A 698 42.66 -30.29 -6.47
CA GLY A 698 43.69 -29.59 -5.71
C GLY A 698 44.38 -30.45 -4.63
N ASN A 699 45.67 -30.18 -4.38
CA ASN A 699 46.41 -30.84 -3.31
C ASN A 699 46.16 -30.15 -1.96
N LEU A 700 45.53 -30.88 -1.03
CA LEU A 700 45.18 -30.38 0.31
C LEU A 700 46.03 -31.00 1.43
N SER A 701 47.13 -31.69 1.11
CA SER A 701 47.94 -32.43 2.10
C SER A 701 48.55 -31.56 3.22
N ASN A 702 48.61 -30.24 3.01
CA ASN A 702 49.18 -29.28 3.96
C ASN A 702 48.13 -28.64 4.87
N TRP A 703 46.84 -28.92 4.68
CA TRP A 703 45.78 -28.36 5.50
C TRP A 703 45.79 -28.99 6.89
N ASP A 704 45.87 -28.14 7.91
CA ASP A 704 45.68 -28.52 9.32
C ASP A 704 44.23 -28.18 9.70
N VAL A 705 43.36 -29.17 9.59
CA VAL A 705 41.92 -29.02 9.84
C VAL A 705 41.64 -29.27 11.33
N GLY A 706 40.95 -28.33 11.98
CA GLY A 706 40.60 -28.44 13.40
C GLY A 706 39.77 -29.71 13.70
N SER A 707 40.00 -30.31 14.87
CA SER A 707 39.30 -31.56 15.25
C SER A 707 37.79 -31.42 15.42
N GLU A 708 37.30 -30.19 15.55
CA GLU A 708 35.87 -29.85 15.68
C GLU A 708 35.24 -29.39 14.36
N ALA A 709 36.01 -29.35 13.26
CA ALA A 709 35.51 -28.92 11.97
C ALA A 709 34.51 -29.93 11.39
N ASP A 710 33.36 -29.44 10.91
CA ASP A 710 32.40 -30.24 10.17
C ASP A 710 32.82 -30.35 8.70
N LEU A 711 33.13 -31.58 8.25
CA LEU A 711 33.55 -31.91 6.89
C LEU A 711 32.47 -32.70 6.13
N SER A 712 31.22 -32.67 6.62
CA SER A 712 30.12 -33.46 6.07
C SER A 712 29.96 -33.21 4.57
N SER A 713 30.01 -34.29 3.78
CA SER A 713 29.84 -34.25 2.32
C SER A 713 30.78 -33.30 1.56
N MET A 714 31.91 -32.88 2.15
CA MET A 714 32.83 -31.88 1.59
C MET A 714 33.21 -32.12 0.13
N PHE A 715 33.41 -33.38 -0.28
CA PHE A 715 33.80 -33.77 -1.65
C PHE A 715 32.74 -34.60 -2.39
N TYR A 716 31.48 -34.60 -1.92
CA TYR A 716 30.43 -35.39 -2.57
C TYR A 716 30.25 -34.95 -4.03
N GLY A 717 30.45 -35.83 -5.00
CA GLY A 717 30.33 -35.49 -6.43
C GLY A 717 31.53 -34.71 -7.03
N ALA A 718 32.61 -34.49 -6.29
CA ALA A 718 33.87 -33.96 -6.84
C ALA A 718 34.65 -35.06 -7.57
N PHE A 719 34.23 -35.42 -8.79
CA PHE A 719 34.68 -36.65 -9.47
C PHE A 719 36.18 -36.72 -9.81
N GLU A 720 36.84 -35.58 -10.05
CA GLU A 720 38.29 -35.53 -10.34
C GLU A 720 39.16 -35.49 -9.06
N PHE A 721 38.54 -35.35 -7.88
CA PHE A 721 39.27 -35.29 -6.62
C PHE A 721 39.78 -36.67 -6.21
N ASN A 722 41.09 -36.87 -6.39
CA ASN A 722 41.81 -38.09 -6.02
C ASN A 722 42.74 -37.88 -4.81
N GLY A 723 42.50 -36.82 -4.01
CA GLY A 723 43.37 -36.41 -2.91
C GLY A 723 43.45 -37.44 -1.79
N TYR A 724 44.67 -37.89 -1.50
CA TYR A 724 45.06 -38.77 -0.38
C TYR A 724 45.59 -37.96 0.80
#